data_AF-A0A6G7YHN0-F1
#
_entry.id   AF-A0A6G7YHN0-F1
#
_cell.length_a   1.000
_cell.length_b   1.000
_cell.length_c   1.000
_cell.angle_alpha   90.00
_cell.angle_beta   90.00
_cell.angle_gamma   90.00
#
_symmetry.space_group_name_H-M   'P 1'
#
loop_
_entity.id
_entity.type
_entity.pdbx_description
1 polymer ?
#
loop_
_entity_poly.entity_id
_entity_poly.type
_entity_poly.pdbx_seq_one_letter_code
_entity_poly.pdbx_strand_id
1 'polypeptide(L)'
;MVASTAPAHAAPVDVQILGTNDFHGRLLANGAEAGAAQFAGAVAQLRAENPNTLFAAGGDLIGASTFESFIQKDKPTLDALNAAGLDVSAAGNHEFDAGYRDLVDRVMAPYDAASNELGGAEWQYLAANVRRKSDGAYALPDVAASPGDSDGGTWMTSVGDVQVGFVGTVTEELSSLVSPAGISEVEVSGIVEETNAAADALTAAGADLVVMLVHEGATSTNIAAVTDDSAFGRIVAGVDQEVDAIISGHTHLAYDHVVDGRPVVSAGQYGTNLNKLVFSVDPVTGAVALKEHAIVAANSVQVTAPSAVETKAQVQALVKDATDKAEVLGARELGQLAGPLRRAQLASGSENRGGESTLGNLVAEVQRWATSSPESGGAQIGFMNPGGLRADMLGNNADGYPAVLTYKQAAGVQPFANNLVNMRMTGAQVKAVLEQQWQRDAAGNVPSRPFLRLGTSSGFRFTYDPARVEGDRITGMWLNGTAIAPATTYSVTANAFLAAGGDNFRAFGAATNKRDTGKIDLQAMVDYMAAKSPVAADPTQHAVGVSFPANAPAGYFPADKVRFNLSSLAFSAPGDVRDDTVRVLADGALLGEFPVDNTVGSSISDEYGTAQVAVDVPASWSNGKHVLEVVGNRTGTTVQVPVTAARPIAEIQGTGSSSPVSGQTVTTRGVVTARYETGGYNGFVIQTPGATPGAASHGLFVYGGSGAAGAARAGLVEIGDYVRVTGRVSEFSSLTQITPATSGDIQQIDGDVALTPAAVPFPTDNPGRERLEHMLLQPTGPFTVSDNYNLNRFGEMVLAAGAAPLRQPTDVARPGSSEAVDVAAQNAARRVVLDDGSTSDYVNHEAAQDVALPYLTDTPTLRVGDPVSFADPVILSYGFNEWRFQPQTQVTGGDGDSPATFGPSSRTAAPRAVGGDVQVASFNVLNYFPTTGDQLEGCDYYEDRDGDPVSISGGCDARGAAEREDFERQQAKIVRAINALDAEVVSLEEIENSAQFLRDRDRALADLVGALNADLGAQVWAYVKSPTLTPTVQREDFIRTGFIYKPAAVKAQGESVIYDGPEFDRARDPLAQVFKPVGGTAADKFLLVVNHFKSKGSPPKSPDPDADYGQGGFNALRVTQAQALVKFADELSVSSEVEKVYLDGDFNSYTFEDPMKVLYDAGYASLGEAYGASPTYVFGGMVGSLDHALANPAALASTTGADVWNINSVESVAHEYSRHNYNVTQFYAETPYRSSDHDPLVFGVDVR
;
A
#
# COMPACT_ATOMS: atom_id res chain seq x y z
N MET A 1 27.26 -30.93 -97.58
CA MET A 1 26.11 -30.50 -96.76
C MET A 1 25.28 -31.73 -96.48
N VAL A 2 25.40 -32.27 -95.26
CA VAL A 2 24.56 -33.37 -94.77
C VAL A 2 23.53 -32.70 -93.86
N ALA A 3 22.26 -32.71 -94.26
CA ALA A 3 21.18 -32.22 -93.42
C ALA A 3 20.93 -33.25 -92.31
N SER A 4 21.28 -32.86 -91.08
CA SER A 4 20.98 -33.61 -89.86
C SER A 4 19.49 -33.46 -89.53
N THR A 5 18.76 -34.57 -89.44
CA THR A 5 17.42 -34.63 -88.86
C THR A 5 17.53 -34.57 -87.33
N ALA A 6 16.94 -33.55 -86.71
CA ALA A 6 16.85 -33.44 -85.25
C ALA A 6 16.01 -34.61 -84.66
N PRO A 7 16.37 -35.13 -83.47
CA PRO A 7 15.58 -36.16 -82.80
C PRO A 7 14.23 -35.58 -82.33
N ALA A 8 13.18 -36.41 -82.30
CA ALA A 8 11.89 -36.04 -81.72
C ALA A 8 12.05 -35.85 -80.21
N HIS A 9 11.63 -34.70 -79.68
CA HIS A 9 11.54 -34.46 -78.22
C HIS A 9 10.57 -35.48 -77.60
N ALA A 10 11.00 -36.15 -76.53
CA ALA A 10 10.09 -36.88 -75.65
C ALA A 10 9.09 -35.88 -75.04
N ALA A 11 7.81 -36.27 -74.91
CA ALA A 11 6.81 -35.40 -74.30
C ALA A 11 7.04 -35.33 -72.78
N PRO A 12 6.79 -34.19 -72.13
CA PRO A 12 6.80 -34.08 -70.67
C PRO A 12 5.89 -35.12 -70.00
N VAL A 13 6.31 -35.63 -68.86
CA VAL A 13 5.60 -36.63 -68.05
C VAL A 13 4.83 -35.93 -66.94
N ASP A 14 3.53 -36.21 -66.81
CA ASP A 14 2.73 -35.71 -65.69
C ASP A 14 2.91 -36.65 -64.48
N VAL A 15 3.70 -36.23 -63.49
CA VAL A 15 3.95 -36.93 -62.23
C VAL A 15 2.97 -36.42 -61.17
N GLN A 16 2.21 -37.33 -60.53
CA GLN A 16 1.27 -37.00 -59.47
C GLN A 16 1.83 -37.41 -58.10
N ILE A 17 1.83 -36.49 -57.14
CA ILE A 17 2.10 -36.76 -55.73
C ILE A 17 0.78 -36.63 -54.96
N LEU A 18 0.32 -37.73 -54.38
CA LEU A 18 -0.77 -37.71 -53.42
C LEU A 18 -0.17 -37.59 -52.01
N GLY A 19 -0.58 -36.59 -51.24
CA GLY A 19 -0.10 -36.33 -49.89
C GLY A 19 -1.15 -36.61 -48.82
N THR A 20 -0.72 -37.10 -47.65
CA THR A 20 -1.53 -37.16 -46.42
C THR A 20 -0.67 -36.85 -45.20
N ASN A 21 -1.27 -36.60 -44.04
CA ASN A 21 -0.57 -36.42 -42.77
C ASN A 21 -1.54 -36.69 -41.61
N ASP A 22 -1.00 -36.92 -40.42
CA ASP A 22 -1.76 -36.98 -39.16
C ASP A 22 -2.94 -37.96 -39.23
N PHE A 23 -2.74 -39.14 -39.82
CA PHE A 23 -3.77 -40.17 -39.94
C PHE A 23 -4.17 -40.73 -38.57
N HIS A 24 -3.21 -40.75 -37.65
CA HIS A 24 -3.15 -41.54 -36.43
C HIS A 24 -4.23 -42.60 -36.22
N GLY A 25 -4.16 -43.66 -37.02
CA GLY A 25 -4.98 -44.85 -36.91
C GLY A 25 -6.51 -44.66 -36.96
N ARG A 26 -7.04 -43.66 -37.67
CA ARG A 26 -8.50 -43.52 -37.89
C ARG A 26 -9.01 -44.55 -38.90
N LEU A 27 -9.25 -45.76 -38.41
CA LEU A 27 -9.71 -46.89 -39.21
C LEU A 27 -11.17 -46.78 -39.65
N LEU A 28 -12.02 -46.21 -38.79
CA LEU A 28 -13.48 -46.16 -38.96
C LEU A 28 -13.94 -44.83 -39.57
N ALA A 29 -15.01 -44.89 -40.36
CA ALA A 29 -15.64 -43.70 -40.92
C ALA A 29 -16.62 -43.06 -39.91
N ASN A 30 -16.65 -41.73 -39.85
CA ASN A 30 -17.60 -40.98 -39.00
C ASN A 30 -18.38 -39.89 -39.76
N GLY A 31 -18.24 -39.84 -41.09
CA GLY A 31 -18.85 -38.85 -41.96
C GLY A 31 -17.82 -37.85 -42.48
N ALA A 32 -17.11 -37.17 -41.59
CA ALA A 32 -15.99 -36.29 -41.97
C ALA A 32 -14.73 -37.11 -42.29
N GLU A 33 -14.39 -38.06 -41.42
CA GLU A 33 -13.34 -39.04 -41.64
C GLU A 33 -13.83 -40.09 -42.65
N ALA A 34 -13.04 -40.34 -43.69
CA ALA A 34 -13.37 -41.33 -44.70
C ALA A 34 -13.33 -42.77 -44.14
N GLY A 35 -12.51 -43.01 -43.12
CA GLY A 35 -12.13 -44.35 -42.68
C GLY A 35 -11.14 -45.00 -43.64
N ALA A 36 -10.27 -45.87 -43.13
CA ALA A 36 -9.13 -46.42 -43.86
C ALA A 36 -9.53 -47.11 -45.19
N ALA A 37 -10.68 -47.80 -45.22
CA ALA A 37 -11.13 -48.50 -46.42
C ALA A 37 -11.50 -47.55 -47.57
N GLN A 38 -12.31 -46.52 -47.31
CA GLN A 38 -12.65 -45.53 -48.33
C GLN A 38 -11.42 -44.69 -48.71
N PHE A 39 -10.58 -44.35 -47.73
CA PHE A 39 -9.35 -43.60 -47.97
C PHE A 39 -8.38 -44.35 -48.90
N ALA A 40 -8.08 -45.62 -48.62
CA ALA A 40 -7.25 -46.46 -49.48
C ALA A 40 -7.86 -46.65 -50.88
N GLY A 41 -9.18 -46.80 -50.96
CA GLY A 41 -9.91 -46.84 -52.23
C GLY A 41 -9.79 -45.53 -53.02
N ALA A 42 -9.82 -44.38 -52.34
CA ALA A 42 -9.65 -43.07 -52.97
C ALA A 42 -8.25 -42.90 -53.55
N VAL A 43 -7.21 -43.29 -52.81
CA VAL A 43 -5.81 -43.29 -53.29
C VAL A 43 -5.68 -44.19 -54.53
N ALA A 44 -6.18 -45.43 -54.46
CA ALA A 44 -6.10 -46.37 -55.57
C ALA A 44 -6.91 -45.90 -56.81
N GLN A 45 -8.02 -45.19 -56.60
CA GLN A 45 -8.81 -44.59 -57.69
C GLN A 45 -8.00 -43.49 -58.40
N LEU A 46 -7.40 -42.56 -57.65
CA LEU A 46 -6.61 -41.47 -58.20
C LEU A 46 -5.33 -41.98 -58.89
N ARG A 47 -4.73 -43.06 -58.38
CA ARG A 47 -3.60 -43.77 -59.03
C ARG A 47 -4.03 -44.50 -60.31
N ALA A 48 -5.27 -44.99 -60.41
CA ALA A 48 -5.79 -45.58 -61.64
C ALA A 48 -6.06 -44.51 -62.73
N GLU A 49 -6.40 -43.28 -62.32
CA GLU A 49 -6.60 -42.14 -63.22
C GLU A 49 -5.28 -41.56 -63.74
N ASN A 50 -4.23 -41.55 -62.91
CA ASN A 50 -2.86 -41.23 -63.32
C ASN A 50 -1.88 -42.34 -62.86
N PRO A 51 -1.42 -43.23 -63.76
CA PRO A 51 -0.48 -44.29 -63.41
C PRO A 51 0.88 -43.80 -62.88
N ASN A 52 1.28 -42.57 -63.19
CA ASN A 52 2.51 -41.93 -62.71
C ASN A 52 2.30 -41.28 -61.33
N THR A 53 1.77 -42.04 -60.35
CA THR A 53 1.41 -41.53 -59.02
C THR A 53 2.27 -42.14 -57.92
N LEU A 54 2.86 -41.27 -57.10
CA LEU A 54 3.44 -41.61 -55.79
C LEU A 54 2.50 -41.15 -54.67
N PHE A 55 2.32 -41.98 -53.66
CA PHE A 55 1.58 -41.68 -52.45
C PHE A 55 2.56 -41.46 -51.30
N ALA A 56 2.56 -40.24 -50.74
CA ALA A 56 3.49 -39.79 -49.72
C ALA A 56 2.77 -39.27 -48.47
N ALA A 57 3.46 -39.26 -47.33
CA ALA A 57 2.91 -38.74 -46.09
C ALA A 57 3.85 -37.84 -45.26
N GLY A 58 3.26 -36.87 -44.56
CA GLY A 58 3.95 -35.94 -43.67
C GLY A 58 4.14 -36.41 -42.23
N GLY A 59 3.99 -37.71 -41.91
CA GLY A 59 4.12 -38.26 -40.55
C GLY A 59 2.83 -38.31 -39.71
N ASP A 60 2.94 -38.80 -38.47
CA ASP A 60 1.84 -39.10 -37.54
C ASP A 60 0.74 -40.01 -38.12
N LEU A 61 1.18 -41.09 -38.72
CA LEU A 61 0.31 -42.14 -39.26
C LEU A 61 -0.21 -43.05 -38.14
N ILE A 62 0.59 -43.23 -37.09
CA ILE A 62 0.35 -44.06 -35.90
C ILE A 62 0.54 -43.23 -34.61
N GLY A 63 0.31 -43.82 -33.42
CA GLY A 63 0.32 -43.11 -32.13
C GLY A 63 -0.90 -42.19 -31.94
N ALA A 64 -1.30 -41.81 -30.72
CA ALA A 64 -2.60 -41.15 -30.46
C ALA A 64 -3.84 -41.76 -31.17
N SER A 65 -3.80 -43.06 -31.46
CA SER A 65 -4.74 -43.71 -32.36
C SER A 65 -6.10 -43.98 -31.73
N THR A 66 -7.14 -44.16 -32.57
CA THR A 66 -8.43 -44.65 -32.06
C THR A 66 -8.28 -46.05 -31.45
N PHE A 67 -9.20 -46.40 -30.56
CA PHE A 67 -9.10 -47.60 -29.74
C PHE A 67 -8.83 -48.88 -30.55
N GLU A 68 -9.45 -49.00 -31.72
CA GLU A 68 -9.33 -50.16 -32.61
C GLU A 68 -7.90 -50.36 -33.13
N SER A 69 -7.16 -49.27 -33.36
CA SER A 69 -5.74 -49.30 -33.76
C SER A 69 -4.82 -49.39 -32.55
N PHE A 70 -5.05 -48.52 -31.55
CA PHE A 70 -4.23 -48.38 -30.35
C PHE A 70 -4.06 -49.70 -29.59
N ILE A 71 -5.17 -50.41 -29.33
CA ILE A 71 -5.15 -51.65 -28.53
C ILE A 71 -4.36 -52.79 -29.19
N GLN A 72 -4.05 -52.65 -30.47
CA GLN A 72 -3.31 -53.59 -31.31
C GLN A 72 -1.94 -53.06 -31.75
N LYS A 73 -1.41 -52.04 -31.05
CA LYS A 73 -0.12 -51.40 -31.35
C LYS A 73 -0.01 -50.89 -32.79
N ASP A 74 -1.11 -50.37 -33.32
CA ASP A 74 -1.23 -49.78 -34.65
C ASP A 74 -0.99 -50.70 -35.86
N LYS A 75 -0.85 -52.01 -35.64
CA LYS A 75 -0.73 -52.99 -36.74
C LYS A 75 -1.84 -52.87 -37.80
N PRO A 76 -3.13 -52.70 -37.45
CA PRO A 76 -4.17 -52.52 -38.45
C PRO A 76 -3.98 -51.29 -39.35
N THR A 77 -3.37 -50.23 -38.80
CA THR A 77 -3.08 -49.00 -39.55
C THR A 77 -1.94 -49.23 -40.52
N LEU A 78 -0.88 -49.91 -40.08
CA LEU A 78 0.22 -50.31 -40.97
C LEU A 78 -0.31 -51.15 -42.14
N ASP A 79 -1.14 -52.16 -41.87
CA ASP A 79 -1.69 -53.03 -42.90
C ASP A 79 -2.62 -52.29 -43.87
N ALA A 80 -3.41 -51.35 -43.37
CA ALA A 80 -4.29 -50.55 -44.21
C ALA A 80 -3.50 -49.63 -45.16
N LEU A 81 -2.40 -49.04 -44.68
CA LEU A 81 -1.56 -48.14 -45.48
C LEU A 81 -0.64 -48.91 -46.44
N ASN A 82 -0.15 -50.11 -46.06
CA ASN A 82 0.50 -51.03 -46.99
C ASN A 82 -0.44 -51.37 -48.16
N ALA A 83 -1.68 -51.75 -47.86
CA ALA A 83 -2.68 -52.06 -48.89
C ALA A 83 -3.13 -50.83 -49.71
N ALA A 84 -3.08 -49.61 -49.13
CA ALA A 84 -3.26 -48.36 -49.87
C ALA A 84 -2.08 -48.07 -50.82
N GLY A 85 -0.96 -48.75 -50.64
CA GLY A 85 0.28 -48.54 -51.38
C GLY A 85 0.90 -47.19 -51.06
N LEU A 86 1.12 -46.89 -49.78
CA LEU A 86 1.96 -45.78 -49.35
C LEU A 86 3.40 -46.06 -49.79
N ASP A 87 4.05 -45.09 -50.42
CA ASP A 87 5.40 -45.25 -50.98
C ASP A 87 6.46 -44.72 -50.00
N VAL A 88 6.21 -43.55 -49.41
CA VAL A 88 7.17 -42.87 -48.52
C VAL A 88 6.46 -41.98 -47.48
N SER A 89 7.05 -41.81 -46.30
CA SER A 89 6.55 -40.90 -45.26
C SER A 89 7.70 -40.21 -44.52
N ALA A 90 7.52 -38.97 -44.09
CA ALA A 90 8.29 -38.47 -42.94
C ALA A 90 7.89 -39.26 -41.68
N ALA A 91 8.79 -39.38 -40.71
CA ALA A 91 8.38 -39.69 -39.35
C ALA A 91 7.76 -38.44 -38.70
N GLY A 92 6.69 -38.59 -37.95
CA GLY A 92 6.15 -37.58 -37.07
C GLY A 92 6.56 -37.81 -35.62
N ASN A 93 6.05 -36.99 -34.70
CA ASN A 93 6.38 -37.18 -33.29
C ASN A 93 5.70 -38.43 -32.72
N HIS A 94 4.49 -38.76 -33.16
CA HIS A 94 3.74 -39.90 -32.62
C HIS A 94 4.30 -41.26 -33.07
N GLU A 95 5.10 -41.31 -34.14
CA GLU A 95 5.93 -42.49 -34.46
C GLU A 95 6.94 -42.84 -33.35
N PHE A 96 7.29 -41.88 -32.48
CA PHE A 96 8.20 -42.07 -31.34
C PHE A 96 7.47 -42.24 -29.98
N ASP A 97 6.13 -42.33 -29.95
CA ASP A 97 5.35 -42.48 -28.70
C ASP A 97 5.80 -43.69 -27.87
N ALA A 98 6.05 -44.82 -28.55
CA ALA A 98 6.54 -46.05 -27.93
C ALA A 98 8.08 -46.12 -27.85
N GLY A 99 8.78 -45.06 -28.25
CA GLY A 99 10.22 -44.91 -28.27
C GLY A 99 10.87 -45.22 -29.63
N TYR A 100 12.08 -44.69 -29.82
CA TYR A 100 12.89 -44.85 -31.05
C TYR A 100 13.08 -46.33 -31.42
N ARG A 101 13.31 -47.20 -30.44
CA ARG A 101 13.48 -48.64 -30.66
C ARG A 101 12.22 -49.31 -31.18
N ASP A 102 11.03 -48.87 -30.77
CA ASP A 102 9.78 -49.42 -31.30
C ASP A 102 9.60 -49.05 -32.77
N LEU A 103 9.91 -47.80 -33.15
CA LEU A 103 9.89 -47.36 -34.53
C LEU A 103 10.81 -48.22 -35.42
N VAL A 104 12.08 -48.38 -35.05
CA VAL A 104 13.06 -49.08 -35.91
C VAL A 104 12.97 -50.61 -35.84
N ASP A 105 12.78 -51.18 -34.65
CA ASP A 105 12.85 -52.64 -34.44
C ASP A 105 11.48 -53.34 -34.60
N ARG A 106 10.37 -52.59 -34.60
CA ARG A 106 9.02 -53.13 -34.84
C ARG A 106 8.36 -52.50 -36.06
N VAL A 107 8.10 -51.20 -36.04
CA VAL A 107 7.27 -50.54 -37.08
C VAL A 107 7.93 -50.65 -38.46
N MET A 108 9.20 -50.25 -38.58
CA MET A 108 9.97 -50.27 -39.83
C MET A 108 10.57 -51.64 -40.15
N ALA A 109 10.81 -52.47 -39.13
CA ALA A 109 11.36 -53.80 -39.34
C ALA A 109 10.35 -54.67 -40.14
N PRO A 110 10.83 -55.56 -41.03
CA PRO A 110 9.96 -56.43 -41.81
C PRO A 110 8.98 -57.20 -40.95
N TYR A 111 7.76 -57.42 -41.48
CA TYR A 111 6.81 -58.33 -40.85
C TYR A 111 7.40 -59.75 -40.81
N ASP A 112 7.40 -60.34 -39.62
CA ASP A 112 7.75 -61.74 -39.43
C ASP A 112 6.80 -62.37 -38.41
N ALA A 113 6.15 -63.46 -38.80
CA ALA A 113 5.11 -64.09 -37.98
C ALA A 113 5.62 -64.65 -36.64
N ALA A 114 6.94 -64.82 -36.45
CA ALA A 114 7.53 -65.35 -35.22
C ALA A 114 8.21 -64.28 -34.35
N SER A 115 8.77 -63.23 -34.96
CA SER A 115 9.63 -62.26 -34.30
C SER A 115 9.17 -60.80 -34.41
N ASN A 116 8.29 -60.47 -35.36
CA ASN A 116 7.72 -59.12 -35.52
C ASN A 116 6.28 -59.16 -36.10
N GLU A 117 5.34 -59.79 -35.39
CA GLU A 117 3.97 -59.99 -35.88
C GLU A 117 3.10 -58.71 -35.88
N LEU A 118 3.54 -57.67 -35.15
CA LEU A 118 2.83 -56.39 -34.97
C LEU A 118 3.50 -55.22 -35.69
N GLY A 119 4.48 -55.50 -36.57
CA GLY A 119 5.24 -54.52 -37.33
C GLY A 119 5.09 -54.69 -38.84
N GLY A 120 6.02 -54.10 -39.60
CA GLY A 120 6.12 -54.29 -41.05
C GLY A 120 5.43 -53.22 -41.89
N ALA A 121 5.80 -51.96 -41.69
CA ALA A 121 5.56 -50.93 -42.71
C ALA A 121 6.32 -51.31 -43.99
N GLU A 122 5.65 -51.29 -45.14
CA GLU A 122 6.25 -51.60 -46.46
C GLU A 122 6.77 -50.34 -47.18
N TRP A 123 6.49 -49.16 -46.64
CA TRP A 123 7.00 -47.87 -47.11
C TRP A 123 8.25 -47.43 -46.34
N GLN A 124 9.02 -46.51 -46.93
CA GLN A 124 10.16 -45.90 -46.24
C GLN A 124 9.72 -44.74 -45.32
N TYR A 125 10.14 -44.75 -44.06
CA TYR A 125 10.10 -43.57 -43.20
C TYR A 125 11.39 -42.76 -43.31
N LEU A 126 11.26 -41.43 -43.30
CA LEU A 126 12.37 -40.49 -43.48
C LEU A 126 12.48 -39.50 -42.32
N ALA A 127 13.71 -39.24 -41.87
CA ALA A 127 14.02 -38.25 -40.85
C ALA A 127 15.48 -37.77 -40.96
N ALA A 128 15.78 -36.92 -41.93
CA ALA A 128 17.10 -36.36 -42.18
C ALA A 128 17.66 -35.60 -40.96
N ASN A 129 16.81 -34.91 -40.22
CA ASN A 129 17.22 -34.19 -39.02
C ASN A 129 17.21 -35.02 -37.73
N VAL A 130 17.10 -36.35 -37.82
CA VAL A 130 17.22 -37.24 -36.65
C VAL A 130 18.48 -38.10 -36.82
N ARG A 131 19.48 -37.87 -35.97
CA ARG A 131 20.80 -38.49 -36.03
C ARG A 131 21.01 -39.45 -34.86
N ARG A 132 21.73 -40.54 -35.11
CA ARG A 132 22.20 -41.42 -34.02
C ARG A 132 23.35 -40.75 -33.30
N LYS A 133 23.26 -40.66 -31.97
CA LYS A 133 24.36 -40.10 -31.14
C LYS A 133 25.65 -40.92 -31.21
N SER A 134 25.57 -42.18 -31.60
CA SER A 134 26.73 -43.09 -31.66
C SER A 134 27.73 -42.74 -32.76
N ASP A 135 27.24 -42.29 -33.91
CA ASP A 135 28.01 -42.19 -35.16
C ASP A 135 27.59 -41.03 -36.07
N GLY A 136 26.54 -40.27 -35.72
CA GLY A 136 26.09 -39.10 -36.47
C GLY A 136 25.36 -39.40 -37.78
N ALA A 137 25.15 -40.67 -38.12
CA ALA A 137 24.40 -41.08 -39.30
C ALA A 137 22.88 -40.89 -39.10
N TYR A 138 22.11 -40.88 -40.21
CA TYR A 138 20.64 -40.86 -40.14
C TYR A 138 20.13 -42.01 -39.27
N ALA A 139 19.14 -41.72 -38.41
CA ALA A 139 18.68 -42.65 -37.40
C ALA A 139 17.81 -43.78 -37.97
N LEU A 140 17.06 -43.52 -39.03
CA LEU A 140 16.12 -44.49 -39.58
C LEU A 140 16.82 -45.46 -40.54
N PRO A 141 16.55 -46.78 -40.45
CA PRO A 141 17.11 -47.76 -41.38
C PRO A 141 16.32 -47.81 -42.70
N ASP A 142 16.90 -48.44 -43.71
CA ASP A 142 16.21 -48.74 -44.96
C ASP A 142 15.20 -49.88 -44.79
N VAL A 143 14.02 -49.70 -45.36
CA VAL A 143 12.93 -50.69 -45.40
C VAL A 143 13.06 -51.49 -46.70
N ALA A 144 13.46 -52.75 -46.60
CA ALA A 144 13.74 -53.60 -47.76
C ALA A 144 12.55 -53.83 -48.72
N ALA A 145 11.32 -53.63 -48.25
CA ALA A 145 10.11 -53.74 -49.07
C ALA A 145 9.78 -52.45 -49.85
N SER A 146 10.41 -51.32 -49.49
CA SER A 146 10.18 -50.03 -50.14
C SER A 146 10.71 -50.03 -51.58
N PRO A 147 9.98 -49.47 -52.56
CA PRO A 147 10.31 -49.59 -53.98
C PRO A 147 11.39 -48.60 -54.50
N GLY A 148 12.10 -47.90 -53.62
CA GLY A 148 13.09 -46.88 -53.99
C GLY A 148 14.34 -46.91 -53.11
N ASP A 149 15.36 -46.18 -53.54
CA ASP A 149 16.67 -46.11 -52.88
C ASP A 149 16.60 -45.11 -51.72
N SER A 150 16.96 -45.55 -50.51
CA SER A 150 16.93 -44.77 -49.27
C SER A 150 18.29 -44.72 -48.60
N ASP A 151 18.50 -43.70 -47.77
CA ASP A 151 19.55 -43.66 -46.75
C ASP A 151 19.02 -43.35 -45.33
N GLY A 152 17.69 -43.33 -45.15
CA GLY A 152 17.01 -43.02 -43.89
C GLY A 152 16.66 -41.54 -43.71
N GLY A 153 17.30 -40.63 -44.44
CA GLY A 153 16.94 -39.20 -44.51
C GLY A 153 16.26 -38.83 -45.82
N THR A 154 16.63 -39.53 -46.89
CA THR A 154 16.13 -39.34 -48.25
C THR A 154 15.60 -40.64 -48.86
N TRP A 155 14.74 -40.52 -49.87
CA TRP A 155 14.26 -41.64 -50.68
C TRP A 155 14.07 -41.21 -52.13
N MET A 156 14.50 -42.02 -53.09
CA MET A 156 14.41 -41.70 -54.52
C MET A 156 13.88 -42.89 -55.33
N THR A 157 13.02 -42.62 -56.32
CA THR A 157 12.48 -43.64 -57.23
C THR A 157 12.26 -43.10 -58.65
N SER A 158 12.04 -43.99 -59.60
CA SER A 158 11.72 -43.62 -60.99
C SER A 158 10.21 -43.72 -61.25
N VAL A 159 9.62 -42.68 -61.83
CA VAL A 159 8.23 -42.67 -62.33
C VAL A 159 8.27 -42.45 -63.84
N GLY A 160 8.13 -43.54 -64.60
CA GLY A 160 8.43 -43.51 -66.04
C GLY A 160 9.91 -43.21 -66.26
N ASP A 161 10.22 -42.15 -67.02
CA ASP A 161 11.59 -41.68 -67.28
C ASP A 161 12.03 -40.54 -66.35
N VAL A 162 11.29 -40.25 -65.28
CA VAL A 162 11.55 -39.14 -64.33
C VAL A 162 12.03 -39.68 -62.98
N GLN A 163 13.12 -39.12 -62.45
CA GLN A 163 13.60 -39.41 -61.09
C GLN A 163 12.94 -38.47 -60.07
N VAL A 164 12.27 -39.03 -59.06
CA VAL A 164 11.61 -38.26 -57.99
C VAL A 164 12.28 -38.56 -56.66
N GLY A 165 12.77 -37.53 -55.98
CA GLY A 165 13.40 -37.59 -54.67
C GLY A 165 12.51 -37.00 -53.56
N PHE A 166 12.61 -37.55 -52.35
CA PHE A 166 11.93 -37.08 -51.16
C PHE A 166 12.92 -36.88 -50.02
N VAL A 167 12.72 -35.81 -49.25
CA VAL A 167 13.46 -35.52 -48.01
C VAL A 167 12.47 -35.48 -46.86
N GLY A 168 12.71 -36.23 -45.78
CA GLY A 168 11.84 -36.24 -44.61
C GLY A 168 12.45 -35.53 -43.41
N THR A 169 11.67 -34.77 -42.64
CA THR A 169 12.14 -34.16 -41.37
C THR A 169 11.04 -34.15 -40.30
N VAL A 170 11.44 -34.21 -39.03
CA VAL A 170 10.57 -34.21 -37.85
C VAL A 170 10.69 -32.87 -37.11
N THR A 171 9.64 -32.41 -36.43
CA THR A 171 9.69 -31.19 -35.59
C THR A 171 10.91 -31.17 -34.65
N GLU A 172 11.54 -30.01 -34.53
CA GLU A 172 12.67 -29.76 -33.61
C GLU A 172 12.25 -29.92 -32.14
N GLU A 173 10.94 -29.86 -31.86
CA GLU A 173 10.34 -30.01 -30.53
C GLU A 173 10.19 -31.46 -30.09
N LEU A 174 10.61 -32.46 -30.88
CA LEU A 174 10.41 -33.89 -30.58
C LEU A 174 10.76 -34.26 -29.12
N SER A 175 11.87 -33.73 -28.59
CA SER A 175 12.31 -34.03 -27.21
C SER A 175 11.38 -33.54 -26.09
N SER A 176 10.49 -32.60 -26.39
CA SER A 176 9.45 -32.10 -25.48
C SER A 176 8.12 -32.84 -25.63
N LEU A 177 7.93 -33.52 -26.77
CA LEU A 177 6.67 -34.17 -27.16
C LEU A 177 6.63 -35.67 -26.84
N VAL A 178 7.79 -36.33 -26.77
CA VAL A 178 7.89 -37.76 -26.46
C VAL A 178 8.80 -38.04 -25.26
N SER A 179 8.75 -39.27 -24.74
CA SER A 179 9.54 -39.67 -23.57
C SER A 179 11.06 -39.50 -23.82
N PRO A 180 11.79 -38.71 -23.02
CA PRO A 180 13.24 -38.55 -23.17
C PRO A 180 14.03 -39.86 -23.05
N ALA A 181 13.53 -40.81 -22.26
CA ALA A 181 14.11 -42.15 -22.16
C ALA A 181 13.87 -42.97 -23.43
N GLY A 182 12.74 -42.76 -24.11
CA GLY A 182 12.39 -43.46 -25.36
C GLY A 182 13.23 -43.05 -26.56
N ILE A 183 13.82 -41.85 -26.55
CA ILE A 183 14.64 -41.30 -27.64
C ILE A 183 16.11 -41.07 -27.23
N SER A 184 16.58 -41.70 -26.16
CA SER A 184 17.92 -41.41 -25.60
C SER A 184 19.08 -41.63 -26.60
N GLU A 185 18.88 -42.51 -27.58
CA GLU A 185 19.89 -42.92 -28.58
C GLU A 185 20.01 -41.96 -29.77
N VAL A 186 19.03 -41.06 -29.95
CA VAL A 186 18.99 -40.13 -31.08
C VAL A 186 19.02 -38.69 -30.62
N GLU A 187 19.41 -37.80 -31.52
CA GLU A 187 19.33 -36.35 -31.37
C GLU A 187 18.67 -35.73 -32.60
N VAL A 188 18.06 -34.56 -32.39
CA VAL A 188 17.35 -33.83 -33.44
C VAL A 188 18.16 -32.58 -33.79
N SER A 189 18.49 -32.44 -35.06
CA SER A 189 19.17 -31.28 -35.66
C SER A 189 18.17 -30.36 -36.37
N GLY A 190 18.67 -29.25 -36.92
CA GLY A 190 17.83 -28.22 -37.54
C GLY A 190 17.19 -28.68 -38.85
N ILE A 191 15.90 -28.41 -39.03
CA ILE A 191 15.12 -28.88 -40.20
C ILE A 191 15.67 -28.30 -41.52
N VAL A 192 15.91 -26.99 -41.56
CA VAL A 192 16.32 -26.29 -42.80
C VAL A 192 17.69 -26.75 -43.28
N GLU A 193 18.67 -26.80 -42.38
CA GLU A 193 20.06 -27.18 -42.72
C GLU A 193 20.12 -28.60 -43.29
N GLU A 194 19.43 -29.54 -42.65
CA GLU A 194 19.41 -30.95 -43.06
C GLU A 194 18.60 -31.15 -44.34
N THR A 195 17.52 -30.39 -44.52
CA THR A 195 16.70 -30.46 -45.75
C THR A 195 17.48 -30.01 -46.97
N ASN A 196 18.16 -28.86 -46.88
CA ASN A 196 18.90 -28.32 -48.03
C ASN A 196 20.09 -29.23 -48.40
N ALA A 197 20.83 -29.72 -47.40
CA ALA A 197 21.92 -30.68 -47.65
C ALA A 197 21.45 -31.99 -48.30
N ALA A 198 20.28 -32.49 -47.89
CA ALA A 198 19.67 -33.69 -48.46
C ALA A 198 19.12 -33.45 -49.88
N ALA A 199 18.50 -32.30 -50.13
CA ALA A 199 17.99 -31.92 -51.45
C ALA A 199 19.13 -31.75 -52.47
N ASP A 200 20.24 -31.14 -52.07
CA ASP A 200 21.47 -31.04 -52.88
C ASP A 200 22.00 -32.42 -53.25
N ALA A 201 22.01 -33.35 -52.29
CA ALA A 201 22.47 -34.72 -52.52
C ALA A 201 21.57 -35.49 -53.51
N LEU A 202 20.25 -35.34 -53.40
CA LEU A 202 19.28 -35.92 -54.34
C LEU A 202 19.44 -35.34 -55.75
N THR A 203 19.58 -34.03 -55.86
CA THR A 203 19.80 -33.34 -57.14
C THR A 203 21.11 -33.79 -57.79
N ALA A 204 22.19 -33.90 -57.01
CA ALA A 204 23.48 -34.42 -57.48
C ALA A 204 23.42 -35.89 -57.90
N ALA A 205 22.53 -36.68 -57.30
CA ALA A 205 22.26 -38.07 -57.68
C ALA A 205 21.33 -38.20 -58.90
N GLY A 206 20.80 -37.07 -59.41
CA GLY A 206 20.00 -37.02 -60.64
C GLY A 206 18.49 -36.98 -60.42
N ALA A 207 18.00 -36.53 -59.26
CA ALA A 207 16.57 -36.25 -59.08
C ALA A 207 16.13 -35.10 -60.00
N ASP A 208 15.04 -35.33 -60.74
CA ASP A 208 14.39 -34.32 -61.59
C ASP A 208 13.33 -33.52 -60.82
N LEU A 209 12.74 -34.11 -59.77
CA LEU A 209 11.73 -33.49 -58.90
C LEU A 209 12.04 -33.84 -57.44
N VAL A 210 12.12 -32.86 -56.54
CA VAL A 210 12.40 -33.07 -55.10
C VAL A 210 11.26 -32.56 -54.23
N VAL A 211 10.74 -33.41 -53.34
CA VAL A 211 9.63 -33.09 -52.44
C VAL A 211 10.06 -33.20 -50.98
N MET A 212 9.82 -32.16 -50.19
CA MET A 212 10.00 -32.18 -48.74
C MET A 212 8.75 -32.71 -48.05
N LEU A 213 8.91 -33.71 -47.19
CA LEU A 213 7.92 -34.20 -46.25
C LEU A 213 8.33 -33.73 -44.85
N VAL A 214 7.53 -32.88 -44.22
CA VAL A 214 7.91 -32.28 -42.93
C VAL A 214 6.81 -32.46 -41.89
N HIS A 215 7.15 -33.04 -40.76
CA HIS A 215 6.24 -33.13 -39.62
C HIS A 215 6.37 -31.90 -38.70
N GLU A 216 6.09 -30.76 -39.30
CA GLU A 216 5.94 -29.43 -38.69
C GLU A 216 4.92 -28.67 -39.53
N GLY A 217 4.22 -27.68 -38.98
CA GLY A 217 3.14 -27.02 -39.72
C GLY A 217 2.77 -25.62 -39.28
N ALA A 218 1.95 -24.99 -40.12
CA ALA A 218 1.45 -23.64 -39.90
C ALA A 218 0.58 -23.54 -38.64
N THR A 219 0.71 -22.43 -37.92
CA THR A 219 -0.12 -22.16 -36.72
C THR A 219 -1.59 -21.84 -37.04
N SER A 220 -1.90 -21.56 -38.31
CA SER A 220 -3.26 -21.33 -38.83
C SER A 220 -3.34 -21.66 -40.33
N THR A 221 -4.55 -21.74 -40.89
CA THR A 221 -4.74 -21.95 -42.35
C THR A 221 -4.48 -20.71 -43.19
N ASN A 222 -4.24 -19.55 -42.57
CA ASN A 222 -3.92 -18.31 -43.29
C ASN A 222 -2.51 -18.39 -43.88
N ILE A 223 -2.34 -17.94 -45.12
CA ILE A 223 -1.03 -17.90 -45.80
C ILE A 223 0.03 -17.12 -45.00
N ALA A 224 -0.35 -16.14 -44.18
CA ALA A 224 0.58 -15.43 -43.32
C ALA A 224 1.34 -16.37 -42.36
N ALA A 225 0.71 -17.44 -41.87
CA ALA A 225 1.32 -18.40 -40.95
C ALA A 225 2.33 -19.36 -41.62
N VAL A 226 2.49 -19.26 -42.95
CA VAL A 226 3.54 -19.96 -43.71
C VAL A 226 4.59 -19.00 -44.30
N THR A 227 4.46 -17.69 -44.07
CA THR A 227 5.38 -16.65 -44.59
C THR A 227 5.92 -15.71 -43.51
N ASP A 228 5.54 -15.91 -42.25
CA ASP A 228 5.97 -15.09 -41.11
C ASP A 228 7.22 -15.68 -40.43
N ASP A 229 7.63 -15.07 -39.30
CA ASP A 229 8.77 -15.52 -38.50
C ASP A 229 8.45 -16.74 -37.59
N SER A 230 7.32 -17.43 -37.81
CA SER A 230 6.98 -18.64 -37.06
C SER A 230 7.98 -19.77 -37.31
N ALA A 231 7.94 -20.83 -36.49
CA ALA A 231 8.79 -22.01 -36.69
C ALA A 231 8.63 -22.57 -38.11
N PHE A 232 7.39 -22.75 -38.57
CA PHE A 232 7.11 -23.24 -39.91
C PHE A 232 7.36 -22.21 -41.02
N GLY A 233 7.04 -20.92 -40.80
CA GLY A 233 7.36 -19.86 -41.76
C GLY A 233 8.86 -19.74 -42.05
N ARG A 234 9.71 -19.91 -41.01
CA ARG A 234 11.18 -19.96 -41.17
C ARG A 234 11.66 -21.20 -41.93
N ILE A 235 10.97 -22.33 -41.84
CA ILE A 235 11.26 -23.51 -42.66
C ILE A 235 10.94 -23.22 -44.13
N VAL A 236 9.73 -22.73 -44.42
CA VAL A 236 9.29 -22.43 -45.79
C VAL A 236 10.19 -21.40 -46.47
N ALA A 237 10.61 -20.37 -45.72
CA ALA A 237 11.51 -19.32 -46.23
C ALA A 237 12.98 -19.74 -46.30
N GLY A 238 13.41 -20.70 -45.48
CA GLY A 238 14.80 -21.15 -45.38
C GLY A 238 15.18 -22.30 -46.32
N VAL A 239 14.20 -23.07 -46.80
CA VAL A 239 14.44 -24.20 -47.71
C VAL A 239 14.71 -23.71 -49.13
N ASP A 240 15.81 -24.20 -49.73
CA ASP A 240 16.33 -23.75 -51.01
C ASP A 240 15.44 -24.12 -52.22
N GLN A 241 15.75 -23.59 -53.41
CA GLN A 241 14.91 -23.73 -54.61
C GLN A 241 14.93 -25.14 -55.22
N GLU A 242 15.92 -25.95 -54.82
CA GLU A 242 16.07 -27.36 -55.18
C GLU A 242 14.91 -28.22 -54.65
N VAL A 243 14.12 -27.74 -53.68
CA VAL A 243 12.88 -28.39 -53.23
C VAL A 243 11.70 -27.81 -54.00
N ASP A 244 11.04 -28.64 -54.80
CA ASP A 244 9.91 -28.26 -55.67
C ASP A 244 8.56 -28.22 -54.96
N ALA A 245 8.40 -28.92 -53.82
CA ALA A 245 7.15 -28.98 -53.06
C ALA A 245 7.37 -29.27 -51.57
N ILE A 246 6.49 -28.76 -50.70
CA ILE A 246 6.49 -29.04 -49.26
C ILE A 246 5.13 -29.64 -48.88
N ILE A 247 5.14 -30.85 -48.32
CA ILE A 247 3.98 -31.51 -47.73
C ILE A 247 4.19 -31.57 -46.22
N SER A 248 3.31 -30.90 -45.47
CA SER A 248 3.43 -30.67 -44.02
C SER A 248 2.37 -31.39 -43.17
N GLY A 249 2.63 -31.49 -41.86
CA GLY A 249 1.76 -32.14 -40.87
C GLY A 249 1.74 -31.44 -39.50
N HIS A 250 1.58 -32.22 -38.43
CA HIS A 250 1.69 -31.86 -37.00
C HIS A 250 0.55 -31.00 -36.44
N THR A 251 0.14 -29.98 -37.19
CA THR A 251 -0.82 -28.95 -36.74
C THR A 251 -2.27 -29.28 -37.05
N HIS A 252 -2.52 -30.36 -37.79
CA HIS A 252 -3.85 -30.89 -38.14
C HIS A 252 -4.69 -29.97 -39.03
N LEU A 253 -4.06 -28.99 -39.68
CA LEU A 253 -4.74 -27.99 -40.50
C LEU A 253 -4.69 -28.35 -41.99
N ALA A 254 -5.84 -28.25 -42.67
CA ALA A 254 -5.89 -28.43 -44.12
C ALA A 254 -5.65 -27.09 -44.81
N TYR A 255 -4.58 -26.98 -45.59
CA TYR A 255 -4.25 -25.81 -46.40
C TYR A 255 -3.51 -26.20 -47.68
N ASP A 256 -3.67 -25.35 -48.70
CA ASP A 256 -3.11 -25.53 -50.03
C ASP A 256 -2.65 -24.16 -50.54
N HIS A 257 -1.42 -23.81 -50.19
CA HIS A 257 -0.81 -22.53 -50.53
C HIS A 257 0.27 -22.71 -51.60
N VAL A 258 0.54 -21.64 -52.34
CA VAL A 258 1.71 -21.55 -53.23
C VAL A 258 2.54 -20.36 -52.78
N VAL A 259 3.77 -20.60 -52.33
CA VAL A 259 4.72 -19.60 -51.86
C VAL A 259 5.90 -19.57 -52.83
N ASP A 260 6.13 -18.42 -53.46
CA ASP A 260 7.20 -18.23 -54.46
C ASP A 260 7.20 -19.26 -55.61
N GLY A 261 6.01 -19.73 -56.00
CA GLY A 261 5.83 -20.72 -57.07
C GLY A 261 5.89 -22.19 -56.61
N ARG A 262 6.22 -22.44 -55.33
CA ARG A 262 6.28 -23.76 -54.70
C ARG A 262 5.00 -24.07 -53.92
N PRO A 263 4.34 -25.22 -54.14
CA PRO A 263 3.21 -25.63 -53.32
C PRO A 263 3.67 -26.00 -51.90
N VAL A 264 2.97 -25.47 -50.90
CA VAL A 264 3.13 -25.74 -49.47
C VAL A 264 1.78 -26.18 -48.93
N VAL A 265 1.63 -27.48 -48.68
CA VAL A 265 0.32 -28.12 -48.51
C VAL A 265 0.25 -29.03 -47.29
N SER A 266 -0.93 -29.13 -46.69
CA SER A 266 -1.26 -30.13 -45.68
C SER A 266 -2.69 -30.62 -45.89
N ALA A 267 -2.93 -31.91 -45.67
CA ALA A 267 -4.21 -32.58 -45.90
C ALA A 267 -5.16 -32.46 -44.69
N GLY A 268 -4.76 -31.78 -43.62
CA GLY A 268 -5.50 -31.72 -42.38
C GLY A 268 -5.14 -32.87 -41.46
N GLN A 269 -6.08 -33.78 -41.22
CA GLN A 269 -5.90 -34.87 -40.26
C GLN A 269 -6.84 -36.04 -40.56
N TYR A 270 -6.55 -37.19 -39.95
CA TYR A 270 -7.47 -38.31 -39.74
C TYR A 270 -8.03 -38.95 -41.02
N GLY A 271 -7.27 -38.87 -42.12
CA GLY A 271 -7.72 -39.38 -43.42
C GLY A 271 -8.95 -38.67 -43.97
N THR A 272 -9.18 -37.41 -43.58
CA THR A 272 -10.29 -36.59 -44.10
C THR A 272 -10.03 -36.17 -45.56
N ASN A 273 -8.80 -35.79 -45.89
CA ASN A 273 -8.43 -35.34 -47.23
C ASN A 273 -7.12 -35.98 -47.74
N LEU A 274 -6.85 -35.77 -49.02
CA LEU A 274 -5.59 -36.00 -49.72
C LEU A 274 -5.15 -34.68 -50.36
N ASN A 275 -3.86 -34.33 -50.28
CA ASN A 275 -3.30 -33.33 -51.19
C ASN A 275 -3.06 -34.01 -52.54
N LYS A 276 -3.44 -33.37 -53.64
CA LYS A 276 -3.17 -33.83 -55.00
C LYS A 276 -2.30 -32.79 -55.67
N LEU A 277 -1.03 -33.12 -55.93
CA LEU A 277 -0.09 -32.28 -56.67
C LEU A 277 0.26 -32.97 -57.98
N VAL A 278 0.18 -32.27 -59.11
CA VAL A 278 0.57 -32.79 -60.43
C VAL A 278 1.62 -31.88 -61.02
N PHE A 279 2.79 -32.43 -61.32
CA PHE A 279 3.91 -31.75 -61.95
C PHE A 279 4.08 -32.26 -63.38
N SER A 280 4.35 -31.36 -64.32
CA SER A 280 4.82 -31.72 -65.65
C SER A 280 6.34 -31.64 -65.64
N VAL A 281 7.01 -32.76 -65.92
CA VAL A 281 8.48 -32.86 -65.89
C VAL A 281 9.00 -33.25 -67.26
N ASP A 282 9.91 -32.44 -67.82
CA ASP A 282 10.60 -32.76 -69.07
C ASP A 282 11.84 -33.62 -68.78
N PRO A 283 11.84 -34.92 -69.12
CA PRO A 283 12.93 -35.85 -68.77
C PRO A 283 14.22 -35.58 -69.56
N VAL A 284 14.22 -34.64 -70.52
CA VAL A 284 15.42 -34.25 -71.29
C VAL A 284 16.05 -32.97 -70.74
N THR A 285 15.22 -32.02 -70.29
CA THR A 285 15.71 -30.72 -69.81
C THR A 285 15.74 -30.61 -68.29
N GLY A 286 15.09 -31.53 -67.56
CA GLY A 286 14.89 -31.46 -66.11
C GLY A 286 13.91 -30.36 -65.69
N ALA A 287 13.18 -29.75 -66.64
CA ALA A 287 12.28 -28.66 -66.32
C ALA A 287 11.01 -29.17 -65.62
N VAL A 288 10.79 -28.72 -64.38
CA VAL A 288 9.61 -29.01 -63.56
C VAL A 288 8.62 -27.84 -63.60
N ALA A 289 7.33 -28.14 -63.77
CA ALA A 289 6.27 -27.15 -63.65
C ALA A 289 5.05 -27.71 -62.91
N LEU A 290 4.58 -27.02 -61.86
CA LEU A 290 3.33 -27.36 -61.19
C LEU A 290 2.13 -27.13 -62.13
N LYS A 291 1.36 -28.18 -62.37
CA LYS A 291 0.20 -28.20 -63.29
C LYS A 291 -1.14 -28.15 -62.55
N GLU A 292 -1.24 -28.86 -61.43
CA GLU A 292 -2.45 -28.94 -60.60
C GLU A 292 -2.05 -29.07 -59.13
N HIS A 293 -2.76 -28.38 -58.24
CA HIS A 293 -2.71 -28.58 -56.80
C HIS A 293 -4.12 -28.45 -56.21
N ALA A 294 -4.50 -29.36 -55.31
CA ALA A 294 -5.80 -29.34 -54.65
C ALA A 294 -5.80 -30.12 -53.32
N ILE A 295 -6.70 -29.75 -52.41
CA ILE A 295 -7.18 -30.63 -51.32
C ILE A 295 -8.40 -31.39 -51.79
N VAL A 296 -8.33 -32.72 -51.76
CA VAL A 296 -9.39 -33.64 -52.17
C VAL A 296 -9.95 -34.34 -50.94
N ALA A 297 -11.23 -34.13 -50.62
CA ALA A 297 -11.89 -34.86 -49.53
C ALA A 297 -12.00 -36.35 -49.88
N ALA A 298 -11.35 -37.22 -49.11
CA ALA A 298 -11.20 -38.64 -49.44
C ALA A 298 -12.55 -39.39 -49.45
N ASN A 299 -13.50 -38.95 -48.63
CA ASN A 299 -14.86 -39.49 -48.58
C ASN A 299 -15.71 -39.15 -49.83
N SER A 300 -15.30 -38.16 -50.62
CA SER A 300 -16.02 -37.70 -51.81
C SER A 300 -15.59 -38.42 -53.10
N VAL A 301 -14.40 -39.03 -53.10
CA VAL A 301 -13.84 -39.73 -54.26
C VAL A 301 -14.66 -40.98 -54.59
N GLN A 302 -15.14 -41.05 -55.84
CA GLN A 302 -15.94 -42.18 -56.31
C GLN A 302 -15.04 -43.36 -56.72
N VAL A 303 -14.99 -44.39 -55.88
CA VAL A 303 -14.18 -45.60 -56.10
C VAL A 303 -14.87 -46.53 -57.09
N THR A 304 -14.41 -46.54 -58.34
CA THR A 304 -15.03 -47.27 -59.46
C THR A 304 -14.05 -48.10 -60.30
N ALA A 305 -12.76 -47.75 -60.31
CA ALA A 305 -11.73 -48.54 -60.97
C ALA A 305 -11.62 -49.93 -60.32
N PRO A 306 -11.49 -51.03 -61.09
CA PRO A 306 -11.46 -52.38 -60.52
C PRO A 306 -10.41 -52.58 -59.43
N SER A 307 -9.18 -52.07 -59.63
CA SER A 307 -8.10 -52.12 -58.63
C SER A 307 -8.47 -51.35 -57.36
N ALA A 308 -9.10 -50.19 -57.49
CA ALA A 308 -9.50 -49.37 -56.36
C ALA A 308 -10.64 -49.98 -55.54
N VAL A 309 -11.59 -50.65 -56.21
CA VAL A 309 -12.66 -51.42 -55.56
C VAL A 309 -12.08 -52.61 -54.79
N GLU A 310 -11.10 -53.30 -55.36
CA GLU A 310 -10.40 -54.42 -54.70
C GLU A 310 -9.62 -53.96 -53.47
N THR A 311 -8.79 -52.92 -53.58
CA THR A 311 -8.07 -52.32 -52.44
C THR A 311 -9.02 -51.90 -51.32
N LYS A 312 -10.12 -51.19 -51.66
CA LYS A 312 -11.13 -50.80 -50.67
C LYS A 312 -11.73 -52.01 -49.95
N ALA A 313 -12.05 -53.08 -50.67
CA ALA A 313 -12.60 -54.30 -50.09
C ALA A 313 -11.59 -55.02 -49.18
N GLN A 314 -10.32 -55.08 -49.59
CA GLN A 314 -9.22 -55.65 -48.79
C GLN A 314 -9.05 -54.90 -47.47
N VAL A 315 -8.93 -53.57 -47.53
CA VAL A 315 -8.77 -52.74 -46.32
C VAL A 315 -10.02 -52.78 -45.44
N GLN A 316 -11.22 -52.85 -46.03
CA GLN A 316 -12.45 -53.03 -45.26
C GLN A 316 -12.45 -54.31 -44.42
N ALA A 317 -11.86 -55.40 -44.93
CA ALA A 317 -11.71 -56.65 -44.18
C ALA A 317 -10.70 -56.50 -43.02
N LEU A 318 -9.59 -55.80 -43.22
CA LEU A 318 -8.60 -55.49 -42.17
C LEU A 318 -9.23 -54.65 -41.05
N VAL A 319 -9.96 -53.59 -41.41
CA VAL A 319 -10.68 -52.74 -40.45
C VAL A 319 -11.69 -53.56 -39.65
N LYS A 320 -12.39 -54.50 -40.29
CA LYS A 320 -13.34 -55.38 -39.61
C LYS A 320 -12.63 -56.30 -38.60
N ASP A 321 -11.55 -56.96 -38.98
CA ASP A 321 -10.77 -57.83 -38.08
C ASP A 321 -10.22 -57.05 -36.88
N ALA A 322 -9.70 -55.85 -37.14
CA ALA A 322 -9.23 -54.96 -36.10
C ALA A 322 -10.34 -54.57 -35.12
N THR A 323 -11.53 -54.25 -35.63
CA THR A 323 -12.70 -53.91 -34.81
C THR A 323 -13.15 -55.11 -33.96
N ASP A 324 -13.26 -56.30 -34.57
CA ASP A 324 -13.66 -57.52 -33.86
C ASP A 324 -12.69 -57.87 -32.72
N LYS A 325 -11.37 -57.73 -32.94
CA LYS A 325 -10.35 -57.92 -31.90
C LYS A 325 -10.42 -56.85 -30.81
N ALA A 326 -10.61 -55.59 -31.20
CA ALA A 326 -10.74 -54.49 -30.26
C ALA A 326 -11.96 -54.65 -29.34
N GLU A 327 -13.09 -55.16 -29.84
CA GLU A 327 -14.26 -55.49 -28.99
C GLU A 327 -13.90 -56.49 -27.88
N VAL A 328 -13.15 -57.54 -28.21
CA VAL A 328 -12.73 -58.56 -27.22
C VAL A 328 -11.78 -57.95 -26.18
N LEU A 329 -10.75 -57.22 -26.62
CA LEU A 329 -9.76 -56.62 -25.70
C LEU A 329 -10.37 -55.49 -24.86
N GLY A 330 -11.28 -54.72 -25.45
CA GLY A 330 -11.99 -53.62 -24.81
C GLY A 330 -13.03 -54.05 -23.78
N ALA A 331 -13.59 -55.25 -23.90
CA ALA A 331 -14.55 -55.83 -22.96
C ALA A 331 -13.95 -56.17 -21.59
N ARG A 332 -12.63 -56.07 -21.40
CA ARG A 332 -11.97 -56.28 -20.11
C ARG A 332 -12.60 -55.41 -19.02
N GLU A 333 -13.08 -56.05 -17.96
CA GLU A 333 -13.63 -55.37 -16.79
C GLU A 333 -12.51 -54.74 -15.95
N LEU A 334 -12.68 -53.48 -15.56
CA LEU A 334 -11.74 -52.74 -14.71
C LEU A 334 -12.18 -52.66 -13.25
N GLY A 335 -13.48 -52.84 -13.01
CA GLY A 335 -14.13 -52.64 -11.72
C GLY A 335 -15.56 -52.15 -11.93
N GLN A 336 -16.19 -51.67 -10.86
CA GLN A 336 -17.56 -51.20 -10.88
C GLN A 336 -17.64 -49.72 -10.48
N LEU A 337 -18.64 -49.01 -11.02
CA LEU A 337 -19.05 -47.68 -10.61
C LEU A 337 -20.27 -47.81 -9.70
N ALA A 338 -20.31 -47.08 -8.59
CA ALA A 338 -21.46 -47.03 -7.69
C ALA A 338 -22.59 -46.11 -8.20
N GLY A 339 -22.30 -45.26 -9.19
CA GLY A 339 -23.22 -44.32 -9.81
C GLY A 339 -22.62 -43.73 -11.10
N PRO A 340 -23.38 -42.93 -11.85
CA PRO A 340 -22.88 -42.28 -13.05
C PRO A 340 -21.85 -41.19 -12.68
N LEU A 341 -20.80 -41.06 -13.48
CA LEU A 341 -19.86 -39.95 -13.41
C LEU A 341 -19.98 -39.16 -14.71
N ARG A 342 -20.45 -37.92 -14.61
CA ARG A 342 -20.82 -37.12 -15.78
C ARG A 342 -19.97 -35.88 -15.90
N ARG A 343 -19.86 -35.38 -17.12
CA ARG A 343 -19.44 -34.00 -17.41
C ARG A 343 -20.60 -33.05 -17.15
N ALA A 344 -20.27 -31.79 -16.91
CA ALA A 344 -21.26 -30.74 -16.73
C ALA A 344 -22.08 -30.52 -18.02
N GLN A 345 -23.33 -30.08 -17.87
CA GLN A 345 -24.28 -29.91 -18.97
C GLN A 345 -25.04 -28.59 -18.87
N LEU A 346 -25.41 -28.01 -20.01
CA LEU A 346 -26.38 -26.92 -20.09
C LEU A 346 -27.81 -27.48 -20.06
N ALA A 347 -28.80 -26.61 -19.87
CA ALA A 347 -30.23 -26.98 -19.92
C ALA A 347 -30.64 -27.67 -21.25
N SER A 348 -29.91 -27.44 -22.34
CA SER A 348 -30.08 -28.12 -23.64
C SER A 348 -29.60 -29.57 -23.64
N GLY A 349 -28.89 -30.02 -22.60
CA GLY A 349 -28.23 -31.32 -22.53
C GLY A 349 -26.85 -31.37 -23.22
N SER A 350 -26.39 -30.27 -23.82
CA SER A 350 -25.04 -30.17 -24.38
C SER A 350 -24.00 -30.00 -23.28
N GLU A 351 -22.77 -30.47 -23.53
CA GLU A 351 -21.62 -30.30 -22.63
C GLU A 351 -21.44 -28.82 -22.22
N ASN A 352 -21.23 -28.58 -20.92
CA ASN A 352 -20.82 -27.30 -20.37
C ASN A 352 -19.38 -27.39 -19.86
N ARG A 353 -18.40 -26.91 -20.64
CA ARG A 353 -16.98 -26.93 -20.23
C ARG A 353 -16.64 -25.88 -19.17
N GLY A 354 -17.52 -24.93 -18.91
CA GLY A 354 -17.32 -23.99 -17.83
C GLY A 354 -17.96 -24.44 -16.51
N GLY A 355 -18.48 -25.66 -16.45
CA GLY A 355 -19.07 -26.23 -15.25
C GLY A 355 -18.23 -27.26 -14.51
N GLU A 356 -18.38 -27.27 -13.19
CA GLU A 356 -17.78 -28.28 -12.32
C GLU A 356 -18.51 -29.61 -12.54
N SER A 357 -17.79 -30.72 -12.46
CA SER A 357 -18.38 -32.02 -12.75
C SER A 357 -17.80 -33.14 -11.92
N THR A 358 -18.65 -34.11 -11.57
CA THR A 358 -18.27 -35.30 -10.79
C THR A 358 -17.17 -36.09 -11.50
N LEU A 359 -17.20 -36.20 -12.83
CA LEU A 359 -16.16 -36.86 -13.60
C LEU A 359 -14.83 -36.08 -13.59
N GLY A 360 -14.86 -34.77 -13.78
CA GLY A 360 -13.64 -33.95 -13.79
C GLY A 360 -12.91 -33.99 -12.45
N ASN A 361 -13.66 -33.90 -11.34
CA ASN A 361 -13.09 -34.02 -10.00
C ASN A 361 -12.52 -35.42 -9.74
N LEU A 362 -13.23 -36.47 -10.17
CA LEU A 362 -12.72 -37.83 -10.02
C LEU A 362 -11.42 -38.04 -10.81
N VAL A 363 -11.35 -37.62 -12.07
CA VAL A 363 -10.13 -37.80 -12.88
C VAL A 363 -8.98 -37.01 -12.26
N ALA A 364 -9.23 -35.79 -11.78
CA ALA A 364 -8.22 -35.03 -11.05
C ALA A 364 -7.73 -35.77 -9.78
N GLU A 365 -8.62 -36.41 -9.03
CA GLU A 365 -8.27 -37.27 -7.90
C GLU A 365 -7.50 -38.53 -8.30
N VAL A 366 -7.86 -39.19 -9.40
CA VAL A 366 -7.14 -40.36 -9.94
C VAL A 366 -5.70 -39.99 -10.26
N GLN A 367 -5.47 -38.84 -10.92
CA GLN A 367 -4.13 -38.36 -11.23
C GLN A 367 -3.34 -38.05 -9.95
N ARG A 368 -3.94 -37.37 -8.96
CA ARG A 368 -3.32 -37.09 -7.66
C ARG A 368 -2.98 -38.38 -6.92
N TRP A 369 -3.91 -39.33 -6.88
CA TRP A 369 -3.72 -40.64 -6.24
C TRP A 369 -2.56 -41.40 -6.90
N ALA A 370 -2.57 -41.50 -8.23
CA ALA A 370 -1.54 -42.19 -8.99
C ALA A 370 -0.15 -41.56 -8.77
N THR A 371 -0.06 -40.26 -8.54
CA THR A 371 1.22 -39.54 -8.36
C THR A 371 1.54 -39.17 -6.91
N SER A 372 0.82 -39.76 -5.95
CA SER A 372 0.96 -39.47 -4.52
C SER A 372 2.21 -40.07 -3.86
N SER A 373 2.89 -41.01 -4.52
CA SER A 373 4.13 -41.60 -3.99
C SER A 373 5.30 -40.62 -4.09
N PRO A 374 6.27 -40.65 -3.16
CA PRO A 374 7.46 -39.80 -3.24
C PRO A 374 8.24 -39.95 -4.56
N GLU A 375 8.31 -41.17 -5.10
CA GLU A 375 8.99 -41.48 -6.36
C GLU A 375 8.29 -40.84 -7.55
N SER A 376 6.99 -40.55 -7.44
CA SER A 376 6.18 -39.87 -8.46
C SER A 376 6.01 -38.37 -8.17
N GLY A 377 6.70 -37.83 -7.15
CA GLY A 377 6.70 -36.40 -6.80
C GLY A 377 5.80 -36.00 -5.63
N GLY A 378 4.99 -36.92 -5.09
CA GLY A 378 4.22 -36.74 -3.86
C GLY A 378 3.03 -35.78 -4.02
N ALA A 379 2.22 -35.94 -5.07
CA ALA A 379 1.14 -35.02 -5.40
C ALA A 379 0.13 -34.81 -4.25
N GLN A 380 -0.10 -33.54 -3.92
CA GLN A 380 -1.07 -33.09 -2.93
C GLN A 380 -2.34 -32.53 -3.57
N ILE A 381 -2.23 -31.96 -4.77
CA ILE A 381 -3.34 -31.39 -5.55
C ILE A 381 -3.27 -31.95 -6.97
N GLY A 382 -4.41 -32.33 -7.53
CA GLY A 382 -4.56 -32.73 -8.93
C GLY A 382 -5.52 -31.83 -9.70
N PHE A 383 -5.25 -31.58 -10.97
CA PHE A 383 -6.11 -30.80 -11.87
C PHE A 383 -6.42 -31.55 -13.17
N MET A 384 -7.64 -31.41 -13.67
CA MET A 384 -8.07 -31.93 -14.97
C MET A 384 -8.82 -30.85 -15.77
N ASN A 385 -8.45 -30.65 -17.03
CA ASN A 385 -9.18 -29.73 -17.91
C ASN A 385 -10.42 -30.42 -18.49
N PRO A 386 -11.54 -29.69 -18.68
CA PRO A 386 -12.79 -30.27 -19.14
C PRO A 386 -12.68 -30.78 -20.59
N GLY A 387 -11.83 -30.16 -21.42
CA GLY A 387 -11.62 -30.58 -22.82
C GLY A 387 -10.94 -31.94 -22.98
N GLY A 388 -10.21 -32.41 -21.97
CA GLY A 388 -9.57 -33.72 -21.94
C GLY A 388 -10.54 -34.88 -21.63
N LEU A 389 -11.77 -34.57 -21.20
CA LEU A 389 -12.82 -35.56 -20.93
C LEU A 389 -13.74 -35.68 -22.16
N ARG A 390 -13.79 -36.86 -22.79
CA ARG A 390 -14.43 -37.00 -24.10
C ARG A 390 -15.80 -37.66 -24.06
N ALA A 391 -16.07 -38.41 -23.01
CA ALA A 391 -17.33 -39.09 -22.76
C ALA A 391 -17.69 -39.02 -21.27
N ASP A 392 -18.96 -39.27 -20.97
CA ASP A 392 -19.37 -39.56 -19.59
C ASP A 392 -18.94 -41.00 -19.24
N MET A 393 -18.67 -41.25 -17.96
CA MET A 393 -18.27 -42.57 -17.47
C MET A 393 -19.47 -43.23 -16.78
N LEU A 394 -20.23 -44.00 -17.57
CA LEU A 394 -21.51 -44.57 -17.12
C LEU A 394 -21.43 -46.04 -16.71
N GLY A 395 -20.47 -46.80 -17.25
CA GLY A 395 -20.42 -48.26 -17.12
C GLY A 395 -21.59 -48.95 -17.84
N ASN A 396 -21.60 -50.29 -17.79
CA ASN A 396 -22.68 -51.12 -18.32
C ASN A 396 -23.88 -51.11 -17.36
N ASN A 397 -24.65 -50.03 -17.40
CA ASN A 397 -25.65 -49.68 -16.39
C ASN A 397 -27.11 -50.01 -16.79
N ALA A 398 -27.32 -50.86 -17.80
CA ALA A 398 -28.67 -51.25 -18.24
C ALA A 398 -29.52 -51.87 -17.10
N ASP A 399 -28.87 -52.56 -16.16
CA ASP A 399 -29.49 -53.17 -14.97
C ASP A 399 -29.40 -52.28 -13.70
N GLY A 400 -28.93 -51.03 -13.84
CA GLY A 400 -28.70 -50.10 -12.74
C GLY A 400 -27.25 -50.09 -12.23
N TYR A 401 -27.03 -49.47 -11.07
CA TYR A 401 -25.72 -49.39 -10.38
C TYR A 401 -25.70 -50.30 -9.14
N PRO A 402 -24.54 -50.88 -8.76
CA PRO A 402 -23.22 -50.67 -9.35
C PRO A 402 -23.06 -51.30 -10.74
N ALA A 403 -22.40 -50.60 -11.65
CA ALA A 403 -22.26 -50.97 -13.06
C ALA A 403 -20.80 -51.25 -13.41
N VAL A 404 -20.53 -52.32 -14.18
CA VAL A 404 -19.17 -52.66 -14.62
C VAL A 404 -18.64 -51.61 -15.58
N LEU A 405 -17.43 -51.09 -15.33
CA LEU A 405 -16.68 -50.26 -16.27
C LEU A 405 -15.71 -51.14 -17.06
N THR A 406 -15.78 -51.04 -18.37
CA THR A 406 -14.87 -51.74 -19.28
C THR A 406 -13.67 -50.87 -19.67
N TYR A 407 -12.58 -51.50 -20.12
CA TYR A 407 -11.40 -50.79 -20.62
C TYR A 407 -11.76 -49.86 -21.79
N LYS A 408 -12.61 -50.31 -22.72
CA LYS A 408 -13.09 -49.47 -23.84
C LYS A 408 -13.80 -48.20 -23.36
N GLN A 409 -14.64 -48.30 -22.33
CA GLN A 409 -15.35 -47.14 -21.78
C GLN A 409 -14.40 -46.17 -21.07
N ALA A 410 -13.44 -46.67 -20.30
CA ALA A 410 -12.43 -45.81 -19.67
C ALA A 410 -11.53 -45.11 -20.73
N ALA A 411 -11.09 -45.85 -21.75
CA ALA A 411 -10.32 -45.32 -22.87
C ALA A 411 -11.13 -44.27 -23.67
N GLY A 412 -12.44 -44.47 -23.82
CA GLY A 412 -13.32 -43.49 -24.46
C GLY A 412 -13.47 -42.17 -23.69
N VAL A 413 -13.23 -42.16 -22.38
CA VAL A 413 -13.23 -40.94 -21.55
C VAL A 413 -11.91 -40.19 -21.69
N GLN A 414 -10.77 -40.89 -21.62
CA GLN A 414 -9.42 -40.36 -21.71
C GLN A 414 -8.64 -41.00 -22.89
N PRO A 415 -8.97 -40.66 -24.15
CA PRO A 415 -8.41 -41.37 -25.31
C PRO A 415 -7.00 -40.93 -25.69
N PHE A 416 -6.48 -39.87 -25.09
CA PHE A 416 -5.19 -39.27 -25.48
C PHE A 416 -3.97 -39.89 -24.81
N ALA A 417 -4.18 -40.78 -23.82
CA ALA A 417 -3.10 -41.46 -23.10
C ALA A 417 -2.00 -40.51 -22.59
N ASN A 418 -2.38 -39.37 -22.01
CA ASN A 418 -1.40 -38.36 -21.58
C ASN A 418 -0.53 -38.91 -20.44
N ASN A 419 0.75 -38.55 -20.44
CA ASN A 419 1.58 -38.70 -19.25
C ASN A 419 1.12 -37.75 -18.13
N LEU A 420 1.27 -38.19 -16.89
CA LEU A 420 1.04 -37.38 -15.71
C LEU A 420 2.34 -36.70 -15.29
N VAL A 421 2.27 -35.37 -15.14
CA VAL A 421 3.42 -34.54 -14.76
C VAL A 421 3.20 -34.00 -13.36
N ASN A 422 4.15 -34.28 -12.48
CA ASN A 422 4.21 -33.67 -11.16
C ASN A 422 5.09 -32.41 -11.19
N MET A 423 4.70 -31.38 -10.43
CA MET A 423 5.40 -30.10 -10.39
C MET A 423 5.26 -29.41 -9.02
N ARG A 424 6.06 -28.38 -8.77
CA ARG A 424 6.03 -27.56 -7.56
C ARG A 424 5.48 -26.18 -7.86
N MET A 425 4.44 -25.80 -7.12
CA MET A 425 3.74 -24.52 -7.29
C MET A 425 3.55 -23.83 -5.94
N THR A 426 3.79 -22.53 -5.87
CA THR A 426 3.41 -21.73 -4.70
C THR A 426 1.89 -21.55 -4.63
N GLY A 427 1.35 -21.24 -3.45
CA GLY A 427 -0.06 -20.88 -3.31
C GLY A 427 -0.49 -19.77 -4.27
N ALA A 428 0.37 -18.77 -4.50
CA ALA A 428 0.11 -17.71 -5.49
C ALA A 428 0.02 -18.25 -6.93
N GLN A 429 0.86 -19.22 -7.31
CA GLN A 429 0.79 -19.86 -8.63
C GLN A 429 -0.46 -20.74 -8.77
N VAL A 430 -0.87 -21.44 -7.71
CA VAL A 430 -2.14 -22.20 -7.70
C VAL A 430 -3.33 -21.25 -7.86
N LYS A 431 -3.33 -20.10 -7.17
CA LYS A 431 -4.35 -19.04 -7.38
C LYS A 431 -4.35 -18.59 -8.85
N ALA A 432 -3.19 -18.34 -9.44
CA ALA A 432 -3.07 -17.90 -10.83
C ALA A 432 -3.64 -18.93 -11.83
N VAL A 433 -3.45 -20.22 -11.60
CA VAL A 433 -4.10 -21.29 -12.41
C VAL A 433 -5.62 -21.19 -12.32
N LEU A 434 -6.17 -20.99 -11.13
CA LEU A 434 -7.63 -20.88 -10.94
C LEU A 434 -8.20 -19.59 -11.55
N GLU A 435 -7.47 -18.47 -11.49
CA GLU A 435 -7.83 -17.20 -12.16
C GLU A 435 -7.83 -17.36 -13.69
N GLN A 436 -6.96 -18.20 -14.24
CA GLN A 436 -6.89 -18.48 -15.68
C GLN A 436 -8.09 -19.28 -16.21
N GLN A 437 -8.99 -19.77 -15.35
CA GLN A 437 -10.27 -20.32 -15.79
C GLN A 437 -11.10 -19.28 -16.55
N TRP A 438 -10.96 -17.98 -16.23
CA TRP A 438 -11.42 -16.89 -17.08
C TRP A 438 -10.39 -16.64 -18.19
N GLN A 439 -10.69 -17.16 -19.37
CA GLN A 439 -9.69 -17.37 -20.41
C GLN A 439 -9.26 -16.07 -21.11
N ARG A 440 -7.97 -16.00 -21.41
CA ARG A 440 -7.31 -14.97 -22.21
C ARG A 440 -6.41 -15.62 -23.25
N ASP A 441 -6.52 -15.19 -24.50
CA ASP A 441 -5.55 -15.56 -25.54
C ASP A 441 -4.20 -14.86 -25.29
N ALA A 442 -3.18 -15.14 -26.13
CA ALA A 442 -1.84 -14.58 -25.95
C ALA A 442 -1.80 -13.04 -26.10
N ALA A 443 -2.76 -12.46 -26.81
CA ALA A 443 -2.92 -11.01 -26.99
C ALA A 443 -3.78 -10.36 -25.88
N GLY A 444 -4.28 -11.15 -24.92
CA GLY A 444 -5.12 -10.67 -23.83
C GLY A 444 -6.61 -10.56 -24.17
N ASN A 445 -7.07 -11.05 -25.32
CA ASN A 445 -8.49 -11.02 -25.68
C ASN A 445 -9.26 -12.21 -25.09
N VAL A 446 -10.59 -12.09 -25.01
CA VAL A 446 -11.51 -13.18 -24.65
C VAL A 446 -11.61 -14.15 -25.85
N PRO A 447 -11.19 -15.42 -25.72
CA PRO A 447 -11.33 -16.39 -26.82
C PRO A 447 -12.77 -16.93 -26.93
N SER A 448 -13.05 -17.71 -27.98
CA SER A 448 -14.37 -18.33 -28.23
C SER A 448 -14.84 -19.25 -27.10
N ARG A 449 -13.92 -19.75 -26.29
CA ARG A 449 -14.18 -20.44 -25.03
C ARG A 449 -13.75 -19.54 -23.87
N PRO A 450 -14.62 -18.61 -23.43
CA PRO A 450 -14.22 -17.56 -22.48
C PRO A 450 -14.03 -18.07 -21.05
N PHE A 451 -14.47 -19.30 -20.76
CA PHE A 451 -14.37 -19.90 -19.45
C PHE A 451 -14.18 -21.42 -19.53
N LEU A 452 -13.24 -21.97 -18.75
CA LEU A 452 -12.96 -23.40 -18.62
C LEU A 452 -12.81 -23.76 -17.14
N ARG A 453 -13.72 -24.59 -16.61
CA ARG A 453 -13.68 -25.01 -15.19
C ARG A 453 -12.78 -26.22 -15.03
N LEU A 454 -11.73 -26.08 -14.23
CA LEU A 454 -10.85 -27.20 -13.90
C LEU A 454 -11.54 -28.13 -12.89
N GLY A 455 -11.49 -29.42 -13.17
CA GLY A 455 -11.74 -30.44 -12.14
C GLY A 455 -10.59 -30.47 -11.15
N THR A 456 -10.89 -30.63 -9.87
CA THR A 456 -9.89 -30.64 -8.80
C THR A 456 -9.96 -31.90 -7.95
N SER A 457 -8.81 -32.35 -7.45
CA SER A 457 -8.72 -33.53 -6.59
C SER A 457 -9.42 -33.34 -5.25
N SER A 458 -9.82 -34.44 -4.61
CA SER A 458 -10.50 -34.41 -3.32
C SER A 458 -9.66 -33.69 -2.26
N GLY A 459 -10.35 -32.94 -1.39
CA GLY A 459 -9.72 -32.16 -0.32
C GLY A 459 -9.23 -30.76 -0.72
N PHE A 460 -9.12 -30.45 -2.02
CA PHE A 460 -8.80 -29.09 -2.49
C PHE A 460 -10.07 -28.33 -2.86
N ARG A 461 -10.37 -27.26 -2.12
CA ARG A 461 -11.57 -26.41 -2.31
C ARG A 461 -11.18 -24.94 -2.44
N PHE A 462 -11.98 -24.17 -3.15
CA PHE A 462 -11.79 -22.72 -3.27
C PHE A 462 -13.11 -21.96 -3.38
N THR A 463 -13.07 -20.69 -2.97
CA THR A 463 -14.16 -19.74 -3.15
C THR A 463 -13.76 -18.67 -4.14
N TYR A 464 -14.74 -18.10 -4.83
CA TYR A 464 -14.51 -17.03 -5.79
C TYR A 464 -15.66 -16.03 -5.84
N ASP A 465 -15.39 -14.83 -6.35
CA ASP A 465 -16.39 -13.82 -6.68
C ASP A 465 -16.17 -13.37 -8.14
N PRO A 466 -17.05 -13.76 -9.08
CA PRO A 466 -16.87 -13.43 -10.49
C PRO A 466 -16.99 -11.92 -10.78
N ALA A 467 -17.59 -11.13 -9.88
CA ALA A 467 -17.75 -9.68 -10.04
C ALA A 467 -16.47 -8.89 -9.72
N ARG A 468 -15.49 -9.52 -9.05
CA ARG A 468 -14.19 -8.88 -8.78
C ARG A 468 -13.38 -8.72 -10.06
N VAL A 469 -12.44 -7.78 -9.99
CA VAL A 469 -11.47 -7.54 -11.07
C VAL A 469 -10.64 -8.81 -11.33
N GLU A 470 -10.25 -8.99 -12.59
CA GLU A 470 -9.43 -10.12 -13.02
C GLU A 470 -8.13 -10.22 -12.21
N GLY A 471 -7.75 -11.44 -11.80
CA GLY A 471 -6.60 -11.70 -10.93
C GLY A 471 -6.94 -11.62 -9.43
N ASP A 472 -8.13 -11.14 -9.08
CA ASP A 472 -8.63 -11.08 -7.70
C ASP A 472 -10.02 -11.69 -7.51
N ARG A 473 -10.42 -12.61 -8.39
CA ARG A 473 -11.69 -13.33 -8.29
C ARG A 473 -11.63 -14.48 -7.30
N ILE A 474 -10.49 -15.15 -7.13
CA ILE A 474 -10.33 -16.23 -6.16
C ILE A 474 -10.18 -15.62 -4.76
N THR A 475 -11.18 -15.86 -3.90
CA THR A 475 -11.28 -15.23 -2.57
C THR A 475 -10.73 -16.10 -1.44
N GLY A 476 -10.55 -17.40 -1.66
CA GLY A 476 -9.98 -18.32 -0.68
C GLY A 476 -9.66 -19.68 -1.28
N MET A 477 -8.68 -20.38 -0.71
CA MET A 477 -8.28 -21.74 -1.11
C MET A 477 -7.90 -22.56 0.12
N TRP A 478 -8.33 -23.82 0.16
CA TRP A 478 -8.09 -24.73 1.27
C TRP A 478 -7.70 -26.12 0.77
N LEU A 479 -6.73 -26.73 1.45
CA LEU A 479 -6.36 -28.12 1.28
C LEU A 479 -6.64 -28.88 2.59
N ASN A 480 -7.55 -29.84 2.55
CA ASN A 480 -8.03 -30.61 3.70
C ASN A 480 -8.49 -29.70 4.86
N GLY A 481 -9.23 -28.64 4.53
CA GLY A 481 -9.72 -27.64 5.49
C GLY A 481 -8.67 -26.63 5.97
N THR A 482 -7.39 -26.79 5.62
CA THR A 482 -6.33 -25.83 5.96
C THR A 482 -6.17 -24.80 4.86
N ALA A 483 -6.20 -23.51 5.22
CA ALA A 483 -6.03 -22.41 4.26
C ALA A 483 -4.66 -22.46 3.57
N ILE A 484 -4.63 -22.20 2.27
CA ILE A 484 -3.40 -22.16 1.47
C ILE A 484 -2.75 -20.78 1.58
N ALA A 485 -1.51 -20.74 2.05
CA ALA A 485 -0.75 -19.51 2.14
C ALA A 485 -0.06 -19.19 0.78
N PRO A 486 -0.03 -17.91 0.34
CA PRO A 486 0.50 -17.55 -0.98
C PRO A 486 1.95 -17.99 -1.25
N ALA A 487 2.81 -17.94 -0.23
CA ALA A 487 4.24 -18.28 -0.37
C ALA A 487 4.55 -19.77 -0.17
N THR A 488 3.62 -20.56 0.37
CA THR A 488 3.86 -21.99 0.61
C THR A 488 3.86 -22.76 -0.70
N THR A 489 4.81 -23.69 -0.87
CA THR A 489 4.92 -24.55 -2.05
C THR A 489 4.18 -25.87 -1.85
N TYR A 490 3.43 -26.29 -2.86
CA TYR A 490 2.65 -27.53 -2.91
C TYR A 490 3.10 -28.39 -4.08
N SER A 491 2.98 -29.71 -3.92
CA SER A 491 3.16 -30.67 -5.02
C SER A 491 1.85 -30.80 -5.79
N VAL A 492 1.87 -30.45 -7.07
CA VAL A 492 0.70 -30.42 -7.96
C VAL A 492 0.91 -31.40 -9.11
N THR A 493 -0.14 -32.11 -9.51
CA THR A 493 -0.12 -32.99 -10.69
C THR A 493 -1.19 -32.57 -11.69
N ALA A 494 -0.88 -32.72 -12.97
CA ALA A 494 -1.82 -32.57 -14.07
C ALA A 494 -1.39 -33.46 -15.25
N ASN A 495 -2.26 -33.63 -16.24
CA ASN A 495 -1.85 -34.21 -17.51
C ASN A 495 -0.78 -33.33 -18.20
N ALA A 496 0.06 -33.93 -19.04
CA ALA A 496 1.17 -33.26 -19.72
C ALA A 496 0.73 -32.02 -20.51
N PHE A 497 -0.45 -32.05 -21.14
CA PHE A 497 -1.03 -30.92 -21.86
C PHE A 497 -1.23 -29.69 -20.96
N LEU A 498 -1.89 -29.84 -19.82
CA LEU A 498 -2.04 -28.76 -18.84
C LEU A 498 -0.69 -28.33 -18.25
N ALA A 499 0.19 -29.28 -17.93
CA ALA A 499 1.50 -29.01 -17.36
C ALA A 499 2.39 -28.16 -18.29
N ALA A 500 2.20 -28.28 -19.60
CA ALA A 500 2.85 -27.46 -20.63
C ALA A 500 2.20 -26.06 -20.81
N GLY A 501 1.04 -25.81 -20.19
CA GLY A 501 0.29 -24.56 -20.32
C GLY A 501 -0.85 -24.58 -21.34
N GLY A 502 -1.27 -25.77 -21.77
CA GLY A 502 -2.44 -25.97 -22.63
C GLY A 502 -3.73 -25.36 -22.07
N ASP A 503 -4.72 -25.13 -22.94
CA ASP A 503 -5.97 -24.42 -22.61
C ASP A 503 -5.73 -23.04 -21.95
N ASN A 504 -4.68 -22.33 -22.39
CA ASN A 504 -4.24 -21.03 -21.85
C ASN A 504 -3.90 -21.02 -20.34
N PHE A 505 -3.72 -22.17 -19.69
CA PHE A 505 -3.33 -22.27 -18.27
C PHE A 505 -1.81 -22.09 -18.09
N ARG A 506 -1.29 -20.96 -18.58
CA ARG A 506 0.14 -20.61 -18.64
C ARG A 506 0.84 -20.62 -17.29
N ALA A 507 0.10 -20.49 -16.19
CA ALA A 507 0.67 -20.56 -14.84
C ALA A 507 1.28 -21.94 -14.51
N PHE A 508 0.78 -23.03 -15.14
CA PHE A 508 1.47 -24.33 -15.09
C PHE A 508 2.83 -24.28 -15.78
N GLY A 509 2.95 -23.51 -16.87
CA GLY A 509 4.20 -23.20 -17.57
C GLY A 509 5.32 -22.75 -16.62
N ALA A 510 4.99 -21.89 -15.66
CA ALA A 510 5.91 -21.29 -14.68
C ALA A 510 6.18 -22.16 -13.43
N ALA A 511 5.59 -23.36 -13.32
CA ALA A 511 5.86 -24.27 -12.21
C ALA A 511 7.30 -24.80 -12.25
N THR A 512 7.88 -25.08 -11.08
CA THR A 512 9.25 -25.62 -10.97
C THR A 512 9.26 -27.13 -10.75
N ASN A 513 10.43 -27.77 -10.92
CA ASN A 513 10.61 -29.21 -10.72
C ASN A 513 9.57 -30.06 -11.46
N LYS A 514 9.23 -29.67 -12.69
CA LYS A 514 8.35 -30.46 -13.56
C LYS A 514 9.01 -31.80 -13.83
N ARG A 515 8.24 -32.86 -13.65
CA ARG A 515 8.71 -34.23 -13.82
C ARG A 515 7.60 -35.07 -14.40
N ASP A 516 7.85 -35.63 -15.57
CA ASP A 516 7.07 -36.75 -16.07
C ASP A 516 7.22 -37.94 -15.10
N THR A 517 6.09 -38.46 -14.63
CA THR A 517 6.05 -39.53 -13.65
C THR A 517 6.20 -40.92 -14.27
N GLY A 518 6.18 -41.02 -15.61
CA GLY A 518 6.11 -42.29 -16.35
C GLY A 518 4.76 -42.99 -16.21
N LYS A 519 3.75 -42.30 -15.66
CA LYS A 519 2.39 -42.82 -15.50
C LYS A 519 1.48 -42.22 -16.57
N ILE A 520 0.77 -43.09 -17.27
CA ILE A 520 -0.23 -42.73 -18.27
C ILE A 520 -1.59 -42.57 -17.58
N ASP A 521 -2.33 -41.54 -17.94
CA ASP A 521 -3.62 -41.18 -17.35
C ASP A 521 -4.68 -42.31 -17.43
N LEU A 522 -4.81 -43.00 -18.56
CA LEU A 522 -5.70 -44.14 -18.73
C LEU A 522 -5.26 -45.33 -17.85
N GLN A 523 -3.96 -45.64 -17.78
CA GLN A 523 -3.46 -46.70 -16.91
C GLN A 523 -3.68 -46.36 -15.44
N ALA A 524 -3.53 -45.09 -15.05
CA ALA A 524 -3.86 -44.61 -13.71
C ALA A 524 -5.35 -44.83 -13.37
N MET A 525 -6.26 -44.63 -14.34
CA MET A 525 -7.68 -44.97 -14.17
C MET A 525 -7.91 -46.47 -13.99
N VAL A 526 -7.24 -47.32 -14.78
CA VAL A 526 -7.31 -48.78 -14.61
C VAL A 526 -6.87 -49.20 -13.21
N ASP A 527 -5.72 -48.70 -12.76
CA ASP A 527 -5.16 -49.04 -11.45
C ASP A 527 -6.05 -48.53 -10.31
N TYR A 528 -6.63 -47.34 -10.47
CA TYR A 528 -7.56 -46.76 -9.52
C TYR A 528 -8.85 -47.58 -9.40
N MET A 529 -9.46 -47.97 -10.53
CA MET A 529 -10.65 -48.82 -10.56
C MET A 529 -10.39 -50.17 -9.88
N ALA A 530 -9.25 -50.80 -10.15
CA ALA A 530 -8.85 -52.04 -9.48
C ALA A 530 -8.69 -51.86 -7.96
N ALA A 531 -8.18 -50.71 -7.51
CA ALA A 531 -7.93 -50.43 -6.10
C ALA A 531 -9.15 -49.90 -5.32
N LYS A 532 -10.12 -49.29 -6.00
CA LYS A 532 -11.21 -48.50 -5.37
C LYS A 532 -12.62 -48.94 -5.75
N SER A 533 -12.78 -50.02 -6.51
CA SER A 533 -14.09 -50.55 -6.91
C SER A 533 -14.94 -51.01 -5.70
N PRO A 534 -16.25 -50.67 -5.63
CA PRO A 534 -16.96 -49.80 -6.56
C PRO A 534 -16.65 -48.31 -6.33
N VAL A 535 -16.33 -47.59 -7.41
CA VAL A 535 -15.98 -46.16 -7.36
C VAL A 535 -17.24 -45.30 -7.35
N ALA A 536 -17.37 -44.41 -6.37
CA ALA A 536 -18.49 -43.48 -6.23
C ALA A 536 -18.08 -42.06 -6.66
N ALA A 537 -19.07 -41.28 -7.11
CA ALA A 537 -18.90 -39.84 -7.32
C ALA A 537 -18.75 -39.12 -5.96
N ASP A 538 -17.84 -38.14 -5.90
CA ASP A 538 -17.84 -37.16 -4.81
C ASP A 538 -19.01 -36.19 -5.07
N PRO A 539 -20.03 -36.15 -4.21
CA PRO A 539 -21.17 -35.26 -4.42
C PRO A 539 -20.87 -33.80 -4.04
N THR A 540 -19.69 -33.50 -3.48
CA THR A 540 -19.37 -32.16 -2.99
C THR A 540 -18.78 -31.26 -4.07
N GLN A 541 -19.18 -29.98 -4.07
CA GLN A 541 -18.56 -28.96 -4.92
C GLN A 541 -17.22 -28.50 -4.34
N HIS A 542 -16.22 -28.37 -5.19
CA HIS A 542 -14.90 -27.86 -4.86
C HIS A 542 -14.76 -26.36 -5.16
N ALA A 543 -15.59 -25.80 -6.04
CA ALA A 543 -15.60 -24.40 -6.42
C ALA A 543 -16.95 -23.75 -6.10
N VAL A 544 -17.00 -22.86 -5.10
CA VAL A 544 -18.25 -22.17 -4.72
C VAL A 544 -18.10 -20.65 -4.83
N GLY A 545 -19.06 -20.01 -5.51
CA GLY A 545 -19.11 -18.56 -5.59
C GLY A 545 -19.61 -17.96 -4.28
N VAL A 546 -18.93 -16.94 -3.75
CA VAL A 546 -19.31 -16.18 -2.55
C VAL A 546 -19.17 -14.70 -2.86
N SER A 547 -20.29 -13.98 -2.97
CA SER A 547 -20.29 -12.55 -3.25
C SER A 547 -21.00 -11.76 -2.15
N PHE A 548 -20.34 -10.72 -1.66
CA PHE A 548 -20.93 -9.77 -0.72
C PHE A 548 -21.58 -8.61 -1.50
N PRO A 549 -22.65 -8.00 -0.97
CA PRO A 549 -23.16 -6.74 -1.51
C PRO A 549 -22.05 -5.69 -1.61
N ALA A 550 -22.10 -4.80 -2.61
CA ALA A 550 -21.08 -3.76 -2.81
C ALA A 550 -20.90 -2.84 -1.59
N ASN A 551 -21.95 -2.68 -0.77
CA ASN A 551 -21.95 -1.90 0.47
C ASN A 551 -21.78 -2.77 1.75
N ALA A 552 -21.30 -4.00 1.61
CA ALA A 552 -21.08 -4.87 2.75
C ALA A 552 -20.00 -4.27 3.68
N PRO A 553 -20.25 -4.24 5.01
CA PRO A 553 -19.26 -3.78 5.98
C PRO A 553 -17.97 -4.60 5.92
N ALA A 554 -16.81 -3.92 6.01
CA ALA A 554 -15.52 -4.58 6.21
C ALA A 554 -15.42 -5.27 7.59
N GLY A 555 -16.18 -4.79 8.57
CA GLY A 555 -16.31 -5.37 9.90
C GLY A 555 -17.70 -5.15 10.47
N TYR A 556 -18.17 -6.13 11.25
CA TYR A 556 -19.52 -6.22 11.76
C TYR A 556 -19.53 -6.19 13.29
N PHE A 557 -20.40 -5.40 13.89
CA PHE A 557 -20.66 -5.43 15.33
C PHE A 557 -21.64 -6.55 15.69
N PRO A 558 -21.70 -6.98 16.97
CA PRO A 558 -22.73 -7.90 17.43
C PRO A 558 -24.14 -7.47 16.98
N ALA A 559 -24.93 -8.43 16.51
CA ALA A 559 -26.26 -8.24 15.92
C ALA A 559 -26.33 -7.48 14.57
N ASP A 560 -25.20 -7.04 14.00
CA ASP A 560 -25.19 -6.65 12.58
C ASP A 560 -25.52 -7.89 11.72
N LYS A 561 -26.17 -7.68 10.57
CA LYS A 561 -26.49 -8.76 9.62
C LYS A 561 -25.39 -8.92 8.57
N VAL A 562 -24.76 -10.10 8.55
CA VAL A 562 -23.86 -10.53 7.47
C VAL A 562 -24.72 -11.04 6.32
N ARG A 563 -24.57 -10.44 5.13
CA ARG A 563 -25.28 -10.83 3.91
C ARG A 563 -24.31 -11.20 2.81
N PHE A 564 -24.54 -12.32 2.15
CA PHE A 564 -23.78 -12.76 0.99
C PHE A 564 -24.62 -13.70 0.12
N ASN A 565 -24.29 -13.76 -1.17
CA ASN A 565 -24.88 -14.70 -2.11
C ASN A 565 -23.91 -15.84 -2.36
N LEU A 566 -24.47 -17.04 -2.52
CA LEU A 566 -23.78 -18.24 -2.93
C LEU A 566 -24.20 -18.62 -4.35
N SER A 567 -23.27 -19.16 -5.13
CA SER A 567 -23.50 -19.73 -6.46
C SER A 567 -22.60 -20.95 -6.67
N SER A 568 -22.81 -21.71 -7.75
CA SER A 568 -22.06 -22.94 -8.05
C SER A 568 -22.19 -24.00 -6.95
N LEU A 569 -23.35 -24.08 -6.26
CA LEU A 569 -23.64 -25.09 -5.24
C LEU A 569 -24.11 -26.43 -5.84
N ALA A 570 -24.38 -26.50 -7.14
CA ALA A 570 -24.96 -27.69 -7.77
C ALA A 570 -24.21 -28.12 -9.03
N PHE A 571 -23.87 -29.42 -9.11
CA PHE A 571 -23.52 -30.06 -10.36
C PHE A 571 -24.71 -30.03 -11.33
N SER A 572 -24.43 -29.69 -12.59
CA SER A 572 -25.46 -29.39 -13.59
C SER A 572 -26.00 -30.62 -14.34
N ALA A 573 -25.35 -31.78 -14.25
CA ALA A 573 -25.79 -32.95 -14.99
C ALA A 573 -27.06 -33.61 -14.37
N PRO A 574 -27.91 -34.27 -15.19
CA PRO A 574 -29.14 -34.88 -14.70
C PRO A 574 -28.91 -36.00 -13.69
N GLY A 575 -29.53 -35.91 -12.51
CA GLY A 575 -29.46 -36.95 -11.49
C GLY A 575 -28.27 -36.85 -10.54
N ASP A 576 -27.44 -35.81 -10.65
CA ASP A 576 -26.45 -35.48 -9.62
C ASP A 576 -27.17 -35.11 -8.30
N VAL A 577 -26.52 -35.41 -7.18
CA VAL A 577 -27.03 -35.02 -5.86
C VAL A 577 -26.92 -33.51 -5.72
N ARG A 578 -28.01 -32.86 -5.29
CA ARG A 578 -28.06 -31.41 -5.06
C ARG A 578 -28.58 -31.12 -3.67
N ASP A 579 -28.11 -30.04 -3.08
CA ASP A 579 -28.61 -29.53 -1.82
C ASP A 579 -29.93 -28.80 -2.02
N ASP A 580 -30.92 -29.08 -1.18
CA ASP A 580 -32.18 -28.33 -1.17
C ASP A 580 -32.05 -27.07 -0.29
N THR A 581 -31.16 -27.14 0.71
CA THR A 581 -30.85 -26.06 1.64
C THR A 581 -29.37 -26.05 2.00
N VAL A 582 -28.87 -24.88 2.38
CA VAL A 582 -27.57 -24.72 3.05
C VAL A 582 -27.78 -24.25 4.49
N ARG A 583 -27.03 -24.85 5.42
CA ARG A 583 -26.98 -24.43 6.83
C ARG A 583 -25.76 -23.55 7.04
N VAL A 584 -25.93 -22.44 7.73
CA VAL A 584 -24.85 -21.52 8.08
C VAL A 584 -24.57 -21.66 9.57
N LEU A 585 -23.32 -21.98 9.91
CA LEU A 585 -22.86 -22.20 11.27
C LEU A 585 -21.77 -21.20 11.65
N ALA A 586 -21.72 -20.87 12.93
CA ALA A 586 -20.59 -20.18 13.55
C ALA A 586 -20.19 -20.97 14.80
N ASP A 587 -18.91 -21.34 14.90
CA ASP A 587 -18.37 -22.13 16.02
C ASP A 587 -19.19 -23.41 16.31
N GLY A 588 -19.71 -24.05 15.26
CA GLY A 588 -20.56 -25.24 15.34
C GLY A 588 -22.03 -24.98 15.71
N ALA A 589 -22.43 -23.75 16.03
CA ALA A 589 -23.81 -23.37 16.29
C ALA A 589 -24.53 -22.97 15.00
N LEU A 590 -25.75 -23.48 14.77
CA LEU A 590 -26.58 -23.14 13.63
C LEU A 590 -27.13 -21.71 13.75
N LEU A 591 -26.82 -20.85 12.78
CA LEU A 591 -27.35 -19.48 12.69
C LEU A 591 -28.58 -19.37 11.78
N GLY A 592 -28.69 -20.23 10.78
CA GLY A 592 -29.81 -20.23 9.84
C GLY A 592 -29.71 -21.31 8.77
N GLU A 593 -30.83 -21.56 8.10
CA GLU A 593 -30.95 -22.48 6.98
C GLU A 593 -31.63 -21.75 5.81
N PHE A 594 -31.04 -21.84 4.62
CA PHE A 594 -31.42 -21.05 3.46
C PHE A 594 -31.70 -21.97 2.25
N PRO A 595 -32.77 -21.73 1.48
CA PRO A 595 -33.09 -22.54 0.31
C PRO A 595 -32.07 -22.34 -0.82
N VAL A 596 -31.82 -23.41 -1.59
CA VAL A 596 -30.97 -23.39 -2.78
C VAL A 596 -31.85 -23.47 -4.04
N ASP A 597 -31.66 -22.55 -4.97
CA ASP A 597 -32.23 -22.62 -6.32
C ASP A 597 -31.33 -23.43 -7.23
N ASN A 598 -31.78 -24.64 -7.56
CA ASN A 598 -31.07 -25.63 -8.39
C ASN A 598 -31.42 -25.56 -9.89
N THR A 599 -31.99 -24.45 -10.35
CA THR A 599 -32.36 -24.27 -11.77
C THR A 599 -31.10 -24.22 -12.65
N VAL A 600 -30.97 -25.21 -13.54
CA VAL A 600 -29.89 -25.25 -14.54
C VAL A 600 -30.31 -24.42 -15.76
N GLY A 601 -29.42 -23.53 -16.21
CA GLY A 601 -29.66 -22.60 -17.31
C GLY A 601 -28.81 -22.87 -18.55
N SER A 602 -28.62 -21.85 -19.37
CA SER A 602 -27.82 -21.87 -20.60
C SER A 602 -26.47 -21.14 -20.48
N SER A 603 -26.14 -20.60 -19.30
CA SER A 603 -24.86 -19.93 -19.07
C SER A 603 -23.70 -20.93 -19.01
N ILE A 604 -22.59 -20.58 -19.63
CA ILE A 604 -21.38 -21.40 -19.59
C ILE A 604 -20.57 -21.24 -18.30
N SER A 605 -20.79 -20.19 -17.50
CA SER A 605 -19.98 -19.93 -16.29
C SER A 605 -20.33 -20.82 -15.08
N ASP A 606 -21.40 -21.61 -15.17
CA ASP A 606 -21.85 -22.60 -14.17
C ASP A 606 -22.09 -22.03 -12.76
N GLU A 607 -22.86 -20.95 -12.69
CA GLU A 607 -23.26 -20.32 -11.42
C GLU A 607 -24.55 -20.93 -10.85
N TYR A 608 -24.87 -22.18 -11.16
CA TYR A 608 -26.12 -22.84 -10.75
C TYR A 608 -26.07 -23.31 -9.28
N GLY A 609 -27.24 -23.47 -8.66
CA GLY A 609 -27.30 -23.73 -7.22
C GLY A 609 -27.00 -22.44 -6.47
N THR A 610 -27.98 -21.52 -6.43
CA THR A 610 -27.80 -20.21 -5.77
C THR A 610 -28.55 -20.12 -4.46
N ALA A 611 -27.98 -19.45 -3.47
CA ALA A 611 -28.65 -19.15 -2.20
C ALA A 611 -28.32 -17.73 -1.73
N GLN A 612 -29.28 -17.06 -1.11
CA GLN A 612 -29.09 -15.75 -0.48
C GLN A 612 -29.05 -15.94 1.03
N VAL A 613 -27.92 -15.58 1.66
CA VAL A 613 -27.70 -15.74 3.09
C VAL A 613 -27.83 -14.40 3.81
N ALA A 614 -28.51 -14.40 4.95
CA ALA A 614 -28.54 -13.29 5.89
C ALA A 614 -28.57 -13.82 7.33
N VAL A 615 -27.46 -13.71 8.06
CA VAL A 615 -27.34 -14.16 9.45
C VAL A 615 -26.88 -13.03 10.36
N ASP A 616 -27.29 -13.06 11.63
CA ASP A 616 -26.80 -12.12 12.65
C ASP A 616 -25.40 -12.52 13.10
N VAL A 617 -24.53 -11.53 13.32
CA VAL A 617 -23.23 -11.76 13.95
C VAL A 617 -23.42 -12.27 15.38
N PRO A 618 -22.84 -13.44 15.73
CA PRO A 618 -22.93 -13.97 17.09
C PRO A 618 -22.37 -12.99 18.13
N ALA A 619 -23.12 -12.78 19.21
CA ALA A 619 -22.68 -11.95 20.33
C ALA A 619 -21.46 -12.53 21.07
N SER A 620 -21.17 -13.82 20.88
CA SER A 620 -20.01 -14.52 21.46
C SER A 620 -18.72 -14.30 20.68
N TRP A 621 -18.77 -13.76 19.47
CA TRP A 621 -17.57 -13.50 18.69
C TRP A 621 -16.72 -12.44 19.38
N SER A 622 -15.46 -12.81 19.65
CA SER A 622 -14.43 -11.85 20.01
C SER A 622 -14.13 -10.95 18.82
N ASN A 623 -13.42 -9.85 19.04
CA ASN A 623 -13.06 -8.98 17.93
C ASN A 623 -11.98 -9.60 17.03
N GLY A 624 -12.08 -9.40 15.71
CA GLY A 624 -11.14 -9.97 14.73
C GLY A 624 -11.78 -10.90 13.69
N LYS A 625 -10.97 -11.72 13.02
CA LYS A 625 -11.44 -12.61 11.94
C LYS A 625 -12.11 -13.85 12.50
N HIS A 626 -13.28 -14.16 11.95
CA HIS A 626 -14.07 -15.38 12.18
C HIS A 626 -14.43 -16.02 10.84
N VAL A 627 -14.94 -17.24 10.91
CA VAL A 627 -15.40 -17.99 9.73
C VAL A 627 -16.83 -18.43 9.97
N LEU A 628 -17.71 -18.10 9.03
CA LEU A 628 -18.99 -18.78 8.88
C LEU A 628 -18.76 -20.04 8.06
N GLU A 629 -19.20 -21.18 8.57
CA GLU A 629 -19.19 -22.45 7.84
C GLU A 629 -20.57 -22.65 7.19
N VAL A 630 -20.61 -22.76 5.88
CA VAL A 630 -21.82 -23.12 5.14
C VAL A 630 -21.74 -24.59 4.77
N VAL A 631 -22.80 -25.35 5.07
CA VAL A 631 -22.85 -26.80 4.82
C VAL A 631 -24.12 -27.15 4.04
N GLY A 632 -23.95 -27.76 2.86
CA GLY A 632 -25.02 -28.35 2.07
C GLY A 632 -25.69 -29.52 2.81
N ASN A 633 -27.02 -29.57 2.81
CA ASN A 633 -27.79 -30.53 3.60
C ASN A 633 -27.73 -31.99 3.09
N ARG A 634 -27.39 -32.21 1.81
CA ARG A 634 -27.39 -33.52 1.14
C ARG A 634 -26.04 -33.91 0.59
N THR A 635 -25.34 -32.97 -0.05
CA THR A 635 -24.01 -33.20 -0.62
C THR A 635 -22.94 -33.20 0.47
N GLY A 636 -23.14 -32.40 1.53
CA GLY A 636 -22.11 -32.13 2.53
C GLY A 636 -21.05 -31.13 2.04
N THR A 637 -21.29 -30.41 0.94
CA THR A 637 -20.41 -29.34 0.46
C THR A 637 -20.18 -28.32 1.57
N THR A 638 -18.92 -28.04 1.88
CA THR A 638 -18.53 -27.06 2.90
C THR A 638 -17.90 -25.82 2.26
N VAL A 639 -18.32 -24.65 2.72
CA VAL A 639 -17.82 -23.33 2.29
C VAL A 639 -17.40 -22.54 3.51
N GLN A 640 -16.20 -21.97 3.49
CA GLN A 640 -15.74 -21.08 4.54
C GLN A 640 -15.89 -19.63 4.09
N VAL A 641 -16.69 -18.86 4.82
CA VAL A 641 -16.95 -17.44 4.53
C VAL A 641 -16.31 -16.61 5.64
N PRO A 642 -15.15 -15.97 5.39
CA PRO A 642 -14.48 -15.14 6.39
C PRO A 642 -15.29 -13.87 6.68
N VAL A 643 -15.44 -13.55 7.96
CA VAL A 643 -16.14 -12.36 8.45
C VAL A 643 -15.29 -11.71 9.54
N THR A 644 -15.19 -10.38 9.56
CA THR A 644 -14.46 -9.66 10.62
C THR A 644 -15.44 -9.07 11.62
N ALA A 645 -15.28 -9.38 12.91
CA ALA A 645 -15.95 -8.70 14.01
C ALA A 645 -15.24 -7.37 14.31
N ALA A 646 -15.99 -6.26 14.29
CA ALA A 646 -15.52 -4.89 14.51
C ALA A 646 -15.26 -4.61 16.00
N ARG A 647 -14.35 -3.69 16.30
CA ARG A 647 -13.94 -3.30 17.66
C ARG A 647 -14.61 -1.99 18.09
N PRO A 648 -15.22 -1.91 19.28
CA PRO A 648 -15.65 -0.64 19.88
C PRO A 648 -14.46 0.29 20.16
N ILE A 649 -14.67 1.61 20.12
CA ILE A 649 -13.61 2.60 20.37
C ILE A 649 -12.95 2.38 21.74
N ALA A 650 -13.73 2.10 22.79
CA ALA A 650 -13.19 1.85 24.14
C ALA A 650 -12.24 0.65 24.23
N GLU A 651 -12.40 -0.36 23.37
CA GLU A 651 -11.46 -1.49 23.29
C GLU A 651 -10.23 -1.18 22.44
N ILE A 652 -10.34 -0.24 21.51
CA ILE A 652 -9.19 0.28 20.75
C ILE A 652 -8.33 1.14 21.65
N GLN A 653 -8.94 2.03 22.43
CA GLN A 653 -8.26 2.85 23.43
C GLN A 653 -7.64 1.98 24.54
N GLY A 654 -8.45 1.11 25.16
CA GLY A 654 -8.03 0.36 26.34
C GLY A 654 -7.95 1.24 27.60
N THR A 655 -7.53 0.65 28.73
CA THR A 655 -7.50 1.34 30.04
C THR A 655 -6.11 1.84 30.43
N GLY A 656 -5.12 1.70 29.57
CA GLY A 656 -3.74 2.15 29.78
C GLY A 656 -3.40 3.31 28.85
N SER A 657 -2.17 3.81 28.93
CA SER A 657 -1.65 4.93 28.11
C SER A 657 -1.20 4.50 26.69
N SER A 658 -1.70 3.36 26.20
CA SER A 658 -1.38 2.84 24.87
C SER A 658 -2.42 1.80 24.48
N SER A 659 -2.80 1.80 23.21
CA SER A 659 -3.75 0.86 22.66
C SER A 659 -3.29 -0.60 22.78
N PRO A 660 -4.14 -1.53 23.29
CA PRO A 660 -3.86 -2.97 23.31
C PRO A 660 -3.84 -3.60 21.90
N VAL A 661 -4.23 -2.85 20.87
CA VAL A 661 -4.31 -3.29 19.48
C VAL A 661 -3.41 -2.48 18.55
N SER A 662 -2.45 -1.74 19.10
CA SER A 662 -1.47 -0.99 18.31
C SER A 662 -0.78 -1.90 17.28
N GLY A 663 -0.70 -1.41 16.04
CA GLY A 663 -0.17 -2.11 14.88
C GLY A 663 -1.16 -3.01 14.13
N GLN A 664 -2.34 -3.29 14.69
CA GLN A 664 -3.39 -4.07 14.03
C GLN A 664 -4.27 -3.19 13.14
N THR A 665 -4.80 -3.77 12.06
CA THR A 665 -5.90 -3.14 11.28
C THR A 665 -7.22 -3.56 11.89
N VAL A 666 -8.05 -2.59 12.24
CA VAL A 666 -9.34 -2.79 12.91
C VAL A 666 -10.43 -1.99 12.20
N THR A 667 -11.68 -2.43 12.34
CA THR A 667 -12.86 -1.66 11.95
C THR A 667 -13.57 -1.18 13.20
N THR A 668 -13.95 0.08 13.25
CA THR A 668 -14.77 0.67 14.33
C THR A 668 -15.85 1.59 13.76
N ARG A 669 -16.70 2.14 14.62
CA ARG A 669 -17.69 3.15 14.24
C ARG A 669 -17.87 4.18 15.35
N GLY A 670 -18.20 5.41 14.97
CA GLY A 670 -18.44 6.52 15.90
C GLY A 670 -19.05 7.71 15.16
N VAL A 671 -19.60 8.65 15.92
CA VAL A 671 -20.08 9.93 15.40
C VAL A 671 -18.91 10.90 15.34
N VAL A 672 -18.77 11.63 14.24
CA VAL A 672 -17.72 12.64 14.08
C VAL A 672 -17.98 13.80 15.05
N THR A 673 -17.01 14.09 15.91
CA THR A 673 -17.09 15.15 16.94
C THR A 673 -16.17 16.33 16.66
N ALA A 674 -15.15 16.17 15.83
CA ALA A 674 -14.28 17.27 15.37
C ALA A 674 -13.70 16.92 14.01
N ARG A 675 -13.36 17.93 13.20
CA ARG A 675 -12.71 17.76 11.90
C ARG A 675 -11.65 18.85 11.67
N TYR A 676 -10.52 18.44 11.10
CA TYR A 676 -9.37 19.29 10.85
C TYR A 676 -8.88 19.10 9.40
N GLU A 677 -9.67 19.63 8.46
CA GLU A 677 -9.33 19.68 7.04
C GLU A 677 -8.23 20.73 6.77
N THR A 678 -8.23 21.82 7.52
CA THR A 678 -7.22 22.88 7.50
C THR A 678 -6.33 22.82 8.75
N GLY A 679 -5.28 23.63 8.80
CA GLY A 679 -4.40 23.73 9.97
C GLY A 679 -3.38 22.58 10.14
N GLY A 680 -3.41 21.55 9.29
CA GLY A 680 -2.34 20.54 9.20
C GLY A 680 -2.49 19.30 10.09
N TYR A 681 -3.52 19.24 10.95
CA TYR A 681 -3.88 18.01 11.68
C TYR A 681 -4.32 16.87 10.74
N ASN A 682 -4.93 17.21 9.59
CA ASN A 682 -5.26 16.28 8.50
C ASN A 682 -6.08 15.06 8.95
N GLY A 683 -7.12 15.28 9.77
CA GLY A 683 -7.90 14.19 10.35
C GLY A 683 -9.19 14.66 11.00
N PHE A 684 -9.88 13.74 11.66
CA PHE A 684 -11.14 14.00 12.37
C PHE A 684 -11.24 13.11 13.60
N VAL A 685 -12.12 13.44 14.54
CA VAL A 685 -12.34 12.67 15.77
C VAL A 685 -13.69 11.98 15.67
N ILE A 686 -13.76 10.71 16.07
CA ILE A 686 -15.02 9.97 16.21
C ILE A 686 -15.25 9.57 17.67
N GLN A 687 -16.50 9.56 18.10
CA GLN A 687 -16.89 9.14 19.44
C GLN A 687 -18.01 8.09 19.40
N THR A 688 -17.99 7.16 20.35
CA THR A 688 -19.10 6.20 20.53
C THR A 688 -20.40 6.96 20.83
N PRO A 689 -21.50 6.76 20.07
CA PRO A 689 -22.74 7.50 20.29
C PRO A 689 -23.31 7.31 21.69
N GLY A 690 -23.78 8.39 22.32
CA GLY A 690 -24.40 8.37 23.65
C GLY A 690 -23.49 7.91 24.81
N ALA A 691 -22.19 7.73 24.57
CA ALA A 691 -21.28 7.24 25.58
C ALA A 691 -20.99 8.30 26.65
N THR A 692 -21.00 7.88 27.91
CA THR A 692 -20.48 8.65 29.04
C THR A 692 -19.04 8.20 29.35
N PRO A 693 -18.21 9.05 29.98
CA PRO A 693 -16.86 8.64 30.41
C PRO A 693 -16.86 7.32 31.19
N GLY A 694 -15.99 6.40 30.79
CA GLY A 694 -15.86 5.05 31.35
C GLY A 694 -14.46 4.77 31.87
N ALA A 695 -14.09 3.48 31.92
CA ALA A 695 -12.73 3.05 32.29
C ALA A 695 -11.69 3.25 31.17
N ALA A 696 -12.16 3.40 29.93
CA ALA A 696 -11.39 3.68 28.72
C ALA A 696 -12.10 4.80 27.96
N SER A 697 -11.36 5.53 27.11
CA SER A 697 -11.97 6.59 26.31
C SER A 697 -12.91 6.04 25.24
N HIS A 698 -13.99 6.79 24.97
CA HIS A 698 -14.91 6.54 23.87
C HIS A 698 -14.65 7.39 22.63
N GLY A 699 -13.63 8.26 22.65
CA GLY A 699 -13.15 9.06 21.54
C GLY A 699 -11.93 8.44 20.85
N LEU A 700 -11.78 8.67 19.56
CA LEU A 700 -10.65 8.19 18.76
C LEU A 700 -10.34 9.17 17.64
N PHE A 701 -9.05 9.52 17.47
CA PHE A 701 -8.62 10.31 16.33
C PHE A 701 -8.42 9.43 15.10
N VAL A 702 -9.02 9.84 13.99
CA VAL A 702 -8.87 9.27 12.65
C VAL A 702 -7.88 10.13 11.88
N TYR A 703 -6.65 9.64 11.75
CA TYR A 703 -5.61 10.33 11.01
C TYR A 703 -5.73 10.03 9.52
N GLY A 704 -6.01 11.06 8.72
CA GLY A 704 -6.17 10.93 7.27
C GLY A 704 -4.85 10.71 6.52
N GLY A 705 -3.70 10.85 7.15
CA GLY A 705 -2.39 10.89 6.49
C GLY A 705 -1.86 12.32 6.37
N SER A 706 -0.71 12.50 5.73
CA SER A 706 -0.08 13.82 5.61
C SER A 706 -0.51 14.58 4.36
N GLY A 707 -0.47 15.91 4.45
CA GLY A 707 -0.69 16.82 3.32
C GLY A 707 -2.10 16.74 2.72
N ALA A 708 -2.20 17.09 1.44
CA ALA A 708 -3.49 17.22 0.72
C ALA A 708 -4.34 15.95 0.73
N ALA A 709 -3.72 14.76 0.72
CA ALA A 709 -4.45 13.50 0.77
C ALA A 709 -5.12 13.28 2.15
N GLY A 710 -4.46 13.70 3.23
CA GLY A 710 -5.02 13.67 4.57
C GLY A 710 -6.15 14.67 4.76
N ALA A 711 -5.94 15.92 4.32
CA ALA A 711 -6.98 16.95 4.28
C ALA A 711 -8.22 16.48 3.49
N ALA A 712 -8.03 15.92 2.30
CA ALA A 712 -9.12 15.41 1.48
C ALA A 712 -9.93 14.28 2.15
N ARG A 713 -9.31 13.47 3.01
CA ARG A 713 -10.01 12.43 3.79
C ARG A 713 -10.76 13.01 4.98
N ALA A 714 -10.23 14.03 5.63
CA ALA A 714 -10.94 14.77 6.66
C ALA A 714 -12.19 15.47 6.09
N GLY A 715 -12.11 15.97 4.85
CA GLY A 715 -13.23 16.56 4.12
C GLY A 715 -14.28 15.57 3.59
N LEU A 716 -14.15 14.26 3.85
CA LEU A 716 -15.18 13.27 3.48
C LEU A 716 -16.36 13.23 4.47
N VAL A 717 -16.21 13.89 5.61
CA VAL A 717 -17.16 13.79 6.73
C VAL A 717 -17.48 15.17 7.30
N GLU A 718 -18.68 15.29 7.84
CA GLU A 718 -19.15 16.45 8.59
C GLU A 718 -19.29 16.11 10.09
N ILE A 719 -19.17 17.11 10.96
CA ILE A 719 -19.48 16.92 12.39
C ILE A 719 -20.94 16.48 12.52
N GLY A 720 -21.18 15.40 13.27
CA GLY A 720 -22.48 14.75 13.38
C GLY A 720 -22.67 13.52 12.49
N ASP A 721 -21.81 13.30 11.49
CA ASP A 721 -21.88 12.10 10.68
C ASP A 721 -21.59 10.84 11.51
N TYR A 722 -22.41 9.81 11.33
CA TYR A 722 -22.11 8.49 11.88
C TYR A 722 -21.31 7.70 10.86
N VAL A 723 -20.07 7.35 11.21
CA VAL A 723 -19.12 6.74 10.27
C VAL A 723 -18.57 5.42 10.79
N ARG A 724 -18.34 4.50 9.86
CA ARG A 724 -17.53 3.31 10.04
C ARG A 724 -16.14 3.57 9.46
N VAL A 725 -15.11 3.26 10.23
CA VAL A 725 -13.71 3.48 9.84
C VAL A 725 -12.95 2.18 9.95
N THR A 726 -12.22 1.82 8.90
CA THR A 726 -11.25 0.72 8.91
C THR A 726 -9.84 1.29 8.75
N GLY A 727 -8.89 0.85 9.57
CA GLY A 727 -7.55 1.39 9.51
C GLY A 727 -6.59 0.76 10.48
N ARG A 728 -5.30 1.09 10.33
CA ARG A 728 -4.24 0.63 11.22
C ARG A 728 -4.20 1.50 12.48
N VAL A 729 -4.22 0.88 13.65
CA VAL A 729 -4.09 1.59 14.93
C VAL A 729 -2.61 1.84 15.23
N SER A 730 -2.28 3.02 15.76
CA SER A 730 -0.94 3.40 16.18
C SER A 730 -0.98 4.41 17.31
N GLU A 731 0.14 4.53 18.03
CA GLU A 731 0.39 5.64 18.95
C GLU A 731 1.08 6.79 18.21
N PHE A 732 0.62 8.02 18.42
CA PHE A 732 1.34 9.22 18.00
C PHE A 732 1.42 10.19 19.18
N SER A 733 2.64 10.47 19.64
CA SER A 733 2.86 11.26 20.87
C SER A 733 2.09 10.73 22.08
N SER A 734 1.96 9.40 22.20
CA SER A 734 1.17 8.69 23.24
C SER A 734 -0.36 8.77 23.10
N LEU A 735 -0.89 9.31 22.00
CA LEU A 735 -2.32 9.23 21.68
C LEU A 735 -2.64 8.06 20.77
N THR A 736 -3.79 7.44 21.00
CA THR A 736 -4.30 6.39 20.13
C THR A 736 -4.97 7.01 18.90
N GLN A 737 -4.49 6.63 17.72
CA GLN A 737 -5.10 7.01 16.44
C GLN A 737 -5.32 5.81 15.53
N ILE A 738 -6.29 5.94 14.61
CA ILE A 738 -6.55 4.99 13.52
C ILE A 738 -6.28 5.65 12.16
N THR A 739 -5.55 4.97 11.28
CA THR A 739 -5.17 5.48 9.96
C THR A 739 -5.82 4.64 8.84
N PRO A 740 -6.82 5.19 8.13
CA PRO A 740 -7.40 4.56 6.94
C PRO A 740 -6.38 4.48 5.79
N ALA A 741 -6.37 3.38 5.03
CA ALA A 741 -5.46 3.23 3.90
C ALA A 741 -5.96 3.97 2.66
N THR A 742 -7.27 3.98 2.46
CA THR A 742 -7.97 4.58 1.33
C THR A 742 -9.22 5.33 1.78
N SER A 743 -9.80 6.16 0.90
CA SER A 743 -11.07 6.84 1.20
C SER A 743 -12.26 5.88 1.37
N GLY A 744 -12.23 4.70 0.72
CA GLY A 744 -13.28 3.68 0.85
C GLY A 744 -13.32 2.99 2.21
N ASP A 745 -12.28 3.18 3.02
CA ASP A 745 -12.20 2.70 4.41
C ASP A 745 -12.94 3.63 5.40
N ILE A 746 -13.42 4.79 4.94
CA ILE A 746 -14.29 5.71 5.67
C ILE A 746 -15.66 5.65 5.02
N GLN A 747 -16.66 5.18 5.76
CA GLN A 747 -18.01 4.95 5.25
C GLN A 747 -19.02 5.63 6.16
N GLN A 748 -19.75 6.61 5.64
CA GLN A 748 -20.95 7.11 6.31
C GLN A 748 -21.98 5.98 6.39
N ILE A 749 -22.61 5.83 7.54
CA ILE A 749 -23.61 4.79 7.81
C ILE A 749 -24.88 5.43 8.38
N ASP A 750 -26.04 4.87 8.05
CA ASP A 750 -27.32 5.40 8.52
C ASP A 750 -27.46 5.33 10.04
N GLY A 751 -27.93 6.42 10.64
CA GLY A 751 -28.29 6.49 12.05
C GLY A 751 -28.37 7.93 12.55
N ASP A 752 -29.57 8.37 12.92
CA ASP A 752 -29.73 9.59 13.71
C ASP A 752 -29.29 9.29 15.15
N VAL A 753 -28.08 9.73 15.51
CA VAL A 753 -27.52 9.49 16.84
C VAL A 753 -27.16 10.81 17.51
N ALA A 754 -27.73 11.03 18.69
CA ALA A 754 -27.51 12.25 19.44
C ALA A 754 -26.06 12.36 19.93
N LEU A 755 -25.44 13.51 19.68
CA LEU A 755 -24.18 13.93 20.29
C LEU A 755 -24.49 14.65 21.60
N THR A 756 -23.99 14.10 22.71
CA THR A 756 -24.05 14.76 24.02
C THR A 756 -22.63 14.90 24.55
N PRO A 757 -22.08 16.12 24.63
CA PRO A 757 -20.79 16.38 25.26
C PRO A 757 -20.77 15.91 26.71
N ALA A 758 -19.63 15.37 27.16
CA ALA A 758 -19.46 14.98 28.56
C ALA A 758 -19.17 16.22 29.41
N ALA A 759 -20.12 16.62 30.26
CA ALA A 759 -19.92 17.71 31.23
C ALA A 759 -19.05 17.24 32.40
N VAL A 760 -17.76 17.61 32.39
CA VAL A 760 -16.76 17.13 33.37
C VAL A 760 -15.80 18.23 33.80
N PRO A 761 -15.30 18.22 35.05
CA PRO A 761 -14.18 19.08 35.43
C PRO A 761 -12.89 18.55 34.80
N PHE A 762 -11.87 19.41 34.64
CA PHE A 762 -10.56 18.97 34.17
C PHE A 762 -9.92 17.99 35.16
N PRO A 763 -9.52 16.77 34.74
CA PRO A 763 -8.89 15.82 35.66
C PRO A 763 -7.50 16.26 36.08
N THR A 764 -7.20 16.11 37.36
CA THR A 764 -5.93 16.52 37.98
C THR A 764 -4.82 15.47 37.89
N ASP A 765 -5.11 14.29 37.35
CA ASP A 765 -4.17 13.18 37.18
C ASP A 765 -4.19 12.64 35.74
N ASN A 766 -3.08 12.04 35.30
CA ASN A 766 -2.99 11.49 33.94
C ASN A 766 -4.02 10.38 33.68
N PRO A 767 -4.23 9.38 34.55
CA PRO A 767 -5.25 8.36 34.32
C PRO A 767 -6.67 8.92 34.15
N GLY A 768 -7.00 10.05 34.79
CA GLY A 768 -8.26 10.75 34.55
C GLY A 768 -8.36 11.37 33.17
N ARG A 769 -7.25 11.92 32.65
CA ARG A 769 -7.16 12.54 31.32
C ARG A 769 -7.17 11.48 30.21
N GLU A 770 -6.45 10.37 30.38
CA GLU A 770 -6.46 9.23 29.42
C GLU A 770 -7.86 8.67 29.18
N ARG A 771 -8.69 8.56 30.22
CA ARG A 771 -10.08 8.07 30.08
C ARG A 771 -11.00 9.00 29.30
N LEU A 772 -10.54 10.22 29.02
CA LEU A 772 -11.23 11.25 28.26
C LEU A 772 -10.53 11.57 26.93
N GLU A 773 -9.47 10.83 26.57
CA GLU A 773 -8.68 11.05 25.35
C GLU A 773 -9.59 11.13 24.12
N HIS A 774 -9.51 12.20 23.34
CA HIS A 774 -10.33 12.43 22.16
C HIS A 774 -11.85 12.52 22.40
N MET A 775 -12.32 12.55 23.64
CA MET A 775 -13.74 12.73 23.91
C MET A 775 -14.16 14.19 23.72
N LEU A 776 -15.41 14.39 23.28
CA LEU A 776 -16.10 15.66 23.25
C LEU A 776 -16.55 16.03 24.67
N LEU A 777 -15.93 17.06 25.23
CA LEU A 777 -16.15 17.51 26.59
C LEU A 777 -16.84 18.87 26.59
N GLN A 778 -17.72 19.06 27.56
CA GLN A 778 -18.11 20.39 28.02
C GLN A 778 -17.34 20.65 29.32
N PRO A 779 -16.22 21.41 29.30
CA PRO A 779 -15.47 21.69 30.51
C PRO A 779 -16.34 22.39 31.55
N THR A 780 -16.25 21.94 32.80
CA THR A 780 -16.98 22.55 33.94
C THR A 780 -16.01 23.02 35.02
N GLY A 781 -16.46 24.00 35.82
CA GLY A 781 -15.61 24.66 36.81
C GLY A 781 -14.89 25.88 36.23
N PRO A 782 -14.22 26.68 37.08
CA PRO A 782 -13.52 27.88 36.63
C PRO A 782 -12.23 27.53 35.89
N PHE A 783 -11.92 28.29 34.86
CA PHE A 783 -10.62 28.32 34.20
C PHE A 783 -10.11 29.75 34.16
N THR A 784 -8.79 29.93 34.20
CA THR A 784 -8.14 31.24 34.16
C THR A 784 -6.97 31.22 33.19
N VAL A 785 -6.78 32.27 32.39
CA VAL A 785 -5.61 32.41 31.52
C VAL A 785 -4.35 32.52 32.38
N SER A 786 -3.37 31.68 32.13
CA SER A 786 -2.10 31.65 32.87
C SER A 786 -0.90 32.10 32.05
N ASP A 787 -0.98 31.98 30.72
CA ASP A 787 0.04 32.46 29.77
C ASP A 787 -0.57 32.57 28.37
N ASN A 788 -0.16 33.60 27.63
CA ASN A 788 -0.64 33.95 26.29
C ASN A 788 0.52 34.23 25.31
N TYR A 789 1.77 33.90 25.68
CA TYR A 789 2.97 34.16 24.89
C TYR A 789 2.95 33.43 23.54
N ASN A 790 2.59 32.15 23.55
CA ASN A 790 2.57 31.32 22.34
C ASN A 790 1.38 31.60 21.41
N LEU A 791 0.41 32.44 21.80
CA LEU A 791 -0.71 32.81 20.92
C LEU A 791 -0.22 33.45 19.62
N ASN A 792 0.82 34.28 19.70
CA ASN A 792 1.38 34.96 18.54
C ASN A 792 2.03 34.01 17.52
N ARG A 793 2.47 32.83 17.95
CA ARG A 793 3.23 31.91 17.09
C ARG A 793 2.49 30.63 16.74
N PHE A 794 1.83 30.01 17.71
CA PHE A 794 1.21 28.70 17.54
C PHE A 794 -0.29 28.71 17.84
N GLY A 795 -0.89 29.88 18.09
CA GLY A 795 -2.32 29.97 18.37
C GLY A 795 -2.76 29.32 19.68
N GLU A 796 -1.83 29.05 20.59
CA GLU A 796 -2.09 28.35 21.85
C GLU A 796 -1.90 29.24 23.10
N MET A 797 -2.68 28.97 24.14
CA MET A 797 -2.56 29.61 25.46
C MET A 797 -2.58 28.58 26.58
N VAL A 798 -1.96 28.90 27.72
CA VAL A 798 -2.02 28.05 28.91
C VAL A 798 -3.18 28.51 29.79
N LEU A 799 -4.03 27.56 30.17
CA LEU A 799 -5.09 27.74 31.15
C LEU A 799 -4.74 27.02 32.46
N ALA A 800 -5.16 27.62 33.57
CA ALA A 800 -5.23 26.99 34.87
C ALA A 800 -6.67 26.55 35.13
N ALA A 801 -6.90 25.26 35.40
CA ALA A 801 -8.15 24.77 35.97
C ALA A 801 -8.27 25.29 37.42
N GLY A 802 -9.05 26.35 37.60
CA GLY A 802 -9.13 27.15 38.80
C GLY A 802 -9.48 28.61 38.52
N ALA A 803 -9.70 29.38 39.59
CA ALA A 803 -10.04 30.80 39.54
C ALA A 803 -8.82 31.75 39.60
N ALA A 804 -7.61 31.21 39.48
CA ALA A 804 -6.37 31.98 39.54
C ALA A 804 -5.31 31.37 38.60
N PRO A 805 -4.38 32.18 38.05
CA PRO A 805 -3.23 31.70 37.28
C PRO A 805 -2.34 30.74 38.08
N LEU A 806 -1.50 29.99 37.36
CA LEU A 806 -0.43 29.19 37.94
C LEU A 806 0.63 30.12 38.56
N ARG A 807 1.14 29.77 39.74
CA ARG A 807 2.12 30.58 40.48
C ARG A 807 3.52 30.01 40.34
N GLN A 808 4.51 30.87 40.17
CA GLN A 808 5.90 30.41 40.19
C GLN A 808 6.24 29.84 41.59
N PRO A 809 6.74 28.59 41.71
CA PRO A 809 6.96 27.96 43.02
C PRO A 809 7.92 28.74 43.92
N THR A 810 9.01 29.28 43.36
CA THR A 810 10.01 30.05 44.12
C THR A 810 9.60 31.50 44.41
N ASP A 811 8.42 31.93 43.94
CA ASP A 811 7.80 33.21 44.27
C ASP A 811 6.90 33.13 45.52
N VAL A 812 6.52 31.93 45.94
CA VAL A 812 5.63 31.73 47.11
C VAL A 812 6.25 30.86 48.21
N ALA A 813 7.36 30.18 47.92
CA ALA A 813 8.04 29.29 48.85
C ALA A 813 9.54 29.21 48.57
N ARG A 814 10.31 28.82 49.60
CA ARG A 814 11.77 28.67 49.46
C ARG A 814 12.12 27.58 48.44
N PRO A 815 13.13 27.79 47.59
CA PRO A 815 13.64 26.77 46.67
C PRO A 815 13.98 25.47 47.40
N GLY A 816 13.53 24.35 46.84
CA GLY A 816 13.75 23.01 47.40
C GLY A 816 12.92 22.66 48.64
N SER A 817 12.04 23.54 49.11
CA SER A 817 11.13 23.24 50.22
C SER A 817 9.96 22.36 49.77
N SER A 818 9.32 21.67 50.72
CA SER A 818 8.10 20.89 50.46
C SER A 818 6.99 21.73 49.85
N GLU A 819 6.84 22.97 50.30
CA GLU A 819 5.82 23.90 49.82
C GLU A 819 6.05 24.28 48.35
N ALA A 820 7.30 24.51 47.93
CA ALA A 820 7.60 24.77 46.52
C ALA A 820 7.32 23.54 45.63
N VAL A 821 7.64 22.33 46.12
CA VAL A 821 7.32 21.07 45.43
C VAL A 821 5.80 20.89 45.31
N ASP A 822 5.05 21.19 46.36
CA ASP A 822 3.59 21.10 46.37
C ASP A 822 2.96 22.09 45.38
N VAL A 823 3.47 23.32 45.28
CA VAL A 823 3.00 24.31 44.29
C VAL A 823 3.28 23.84 42.86
N ALA A 824 4.47 23.29 42.60
CA ALA A 824 4.81 22.74 41.29
C ALA A 824 3.88 21.56 40.91
N ALA A 825 3.59 20.66 41.84
CA ALA A 825 2.67 19.55 41.62
C ALA A 825 1.23 20.04 41.37
N GLN A 826 0.77 21.05 42.12
CA GLN A 826 -0.53 21.68 41.91
C GLN A 826 -0.62 22.40 40.57
N ASN A 827 0.48 23.00 40.09
CA ASN A 827 0.50 23.61 38.77
C ASN A 827 0.38 22.55 37.67
N ALA A 828 1.16 21.47 37.73
CA ALA A 828 1.08 20.37 36.77
C ALA A 828 -0.32 19.70 36.74
N ALA A 829 -0.97 19.60 37.90
CA ALA A 829 -2.32 19.05 38.02
C ALA A 829 -3.39 19.93 37.36
N ARG A 830 -3.23 21.25 37.36
CA ARG A 830 -4.23 22.22 36.88
C ARG A 830 -3.96 22.77 35.48
N ARG A 831 -2.76 22.57 34.96
CA ARG A 831 -2.32 23.08 33.66
C ARG A 831 -2.99 22.34 32.50
N VAL A 832 -3.53 23.10 31.56
CA VAL A 832 -4.06 22.61 30.27
C VAL A 832 -3.87 23.69 29.22
N VAL A 833 -3.53 23.32 27.99
CA VAL A 833 -3.42 24.26 26.86
C VAL A 833 -4.78 24.39 26.18
N LEU A 834 -5.20 25.60 25.83
CA LEU A 834 -6.24 25.81 24.81
C LEU A 834 -5.54 26.11 23.49
N ASP A 835 -5.77 25.25 22.51
CA ASP A 835 -5.12 25.28 21.20
C ASP A 835 -6.11 25.74 20.12
N ASP A 836 -5.66 26.08 18.92
CA ASP A 836 -6.51 26.58 17.84
C ASP A 836 -6.95 25.50 16.84
N GLY A 837 -6.63 24.22 17.05
CA GLY A 837 -6.96 23.18 16.06
C GLY A 837 -6.01 23.14 14.88
N SER A 838 -4.80 23.70 15.03
CA SER A 838 -3.79 23.85 13.99
C SER A 838 -2.41 23.39 14.46
N THR A 839 -1.55 23.14 13.49
CA THR A 839 -0.10 22.92 13.66
C THR A 839 0.71 24.05 13.01
N SER A 840 0.04 25.16 12.67
CA SER A 840 0.62 26.28 11.93
C SER A 840 1.55 27.12 12.80
N ASP A 841 2.67 27.55 12.22
CA ASP A 841 3.55 28.58 12.79
C ASP A 841 3.20 29.92 12.14
N TYR A 842 2.42 30.75 12.84
CA TYR A 842 1.90 32.03 12.36
C TYR A 842 2.98 33.11 12.17
N VAL A 843 4.24 32.83 12.57
CA VAL A 843 5.37 33.76 12.42
C VAL A 843 6.30 33.33 11.29
N ASN A 844 6.57 32.04 11.13
CA ASN A 844 7.59 31.57 10.18
C ASN A 844 7.02 30.90 8.93
N HIS A 845 5.70 30.71 8.84
CA HIS A 845 5.05 30.11 7.68
C HIS A 845 4.21 31.16 6.93
N GLU A 846 4.64 31.52 5.73
CA GLU A 846 4.05 32.59 4.90
C GLU A 846 2.52 32.49 4.79
N ALA A 847 1.99 31.32 4.44
CA ALA A 847 0.53 31.16 4.31
C ALA A 847 -0.24 31.27 5.64
N ALA A 848 0.43 31.11 6.78
CA ALA A 848 -0.18 31.26 8.11
C ALA A 848 -0.11 32.71 8.59
N GLN A 849 0.89 33.49 8.18
CA GLN A 849 0.99 34.93 8.48
C GLN A 849 -0.23 35.70 7.93
N ASP A 850 -0.86 35.21 6.86
CA ASP A 850 -2.09 35.77 6.28
C ASP A 850 -3.40 35.29 6.93
N VAL A 851 -3.32 34.47 7.98
CA VAL A 851 -4.46 34.03 8.78
C VAL A 851 -4.46 34.78 10.10
N ALA A 852 -5.56 35.47 10.41
CA ALA A 852 -5.69 36.23 11.65
C ALA A 852 -5.43 35.34 12.88
N LEU A 853 -4.64 35.84 13.85
CA LEU A 853 -4.28 35.10 15.06
C LEU A 853 -5.53 34.66 15.85
N PRO A 854 -5.64 33.38 16.24
CA PRO A 854 -6.79 32.88 16.97
C PRO A 854 -6.89 33.50 18.37
N TYR A 855 -8.12 33.62 18.87
CA TYR A 855 -8.48 34.12 20.20
C TYR A 855 -8.17 35.61 20.50
N LEU A 856 -7.22 36.22 19.80
CA LEU A 856 -6.83 37.61 20.01
C LEU A 856 -7.73 38.57 19.22
N THR A 857 -8.27 39.57 19.90
CA THR A 857 -9.04 40.68 19.31
C THR A 857 -8.58 41.99 19.95
N ASP A 858 -8.79 43.12 19.25
CA ASP A 858 -8.37 44.43 19.76
C ASP A 858 -9.19 44.89 20.98
N THR A 859 -10.47 44.51 21.07
CA THR A 859 -11.36 44.87 22.18
C THR A 859 -12.51 43.87 22.39
N PRO A 860 -12.66 43.24 23.58
CA PRO A 860 -11.70 43.22 24.68
C PRO A 860 -10.48 42.35 24.35
N THR A 861 -9.29 42.81 24.68
CA THR A 861 -8.08 41.97 24.59
C THR A 861 -8.04 40.94 25.72
N LEU A 862 -7.51 39.75 25.41
CA LEU A 862 -7.23 38.68 26.36
C LEU A 862 -5.94 38.94 27.15
N ARG A 863 -5.97 38.64 28.46
CA ARG A 863 -4.86 38.87 29.39
C ARG A 863 -4.67 37.71 30.35
N VAL A 864 -3.46 37.52 30.85
CA VAL A 864 -3.20 36.61 31.98
C VAL A 864 -4.01 37.06 33.20
N GLY A 865 -4.72 36.13 33.84
CA GLY A 865 -5.65 36.41 34.92
C GLY A 865 -7.12 36.49 34.50
N ASP A 866 -7.42 36.58 33.21
CA ASP A 866 -8.82 36.65 32.76
C ASP A 866 -9.53 35.30 32.98
N PRO A 867 -10.79 35.29 33.48
CA PRO A 867 -11.58 34.08 33.60
C PRO A 867 -11.98 33.56 32.22
N VAL A 868 -12.03 32.24 32.08
CA VAL A 868 -12.38 31.54 30.83
C VAL A 868 -13.65 30.74 31.05
N SER A 869 -14.60 30.87 30.12
CA SER A 869 -15.83 30.07 30.07
C SER A 869 -15.96 29.42 28.70
N PHE A 870 -16.27 28.12 28.67
CA PHE A 870 -16.47 27.38 27.41
C PHE A 870 -17.92 27.50 26.96
N ALA A 871 -18.15 28.16 25.83
CA ALA A 871 -19.46 28.28 25.19
C ALA A 871 -19.80 27.01 24.39
N ASP A 872 -18.78 26.44 23.72
CA ASP A 872 -18.91 25.24 22.92
C ASP A 872 -18.05 24.10 23.47
N PRO A 873 -18.40 22.84 23.15
CA PRO A 873 -17.60 21.68 23.52
C PRO A 873 -16.22 21.67 22.86
N VAL A 874 -15.27 21.00 23.51
CA VAL A 874 -13.89 20.83 23.04
C VAL A 874 -13.48 19.36 23.09
N ILE A 875 -12.47 18.99 22.31
CA ILE A 875 -11.84 17.67 22.35
C ILE A 875 -10.65 17.70 23.31
N LEU A 876 -10.58 16.77 24.26
CA LEU A 876 -9.35 16.58 25.03
C LEU A 876 -8.32 15.81 24.20
N SER A 877 -7.12 16.33 24.08
CA SER A 877 -6.02 15.72 23.32
C SER A 877 -4.71 15.87 24.11
N TYR A 878 -3.68 15.16 23.67
CA TYR A 878 -2.32 15.27 24.20
C TYR A 878 -1.33 15.52 23.05
N GLY A 879 -0.41 16.46 23.21
CA GLY A 879 0.53 16.81 22.15
C GLY A 879 1.57 17.80 22.65
N PHE A 880 2.78 17.77 22.08
CA PHE A 880 3.90 18.62 22.51
C PHE A 880 4.20 18.53 24.01
N ASN A 881 4.02 17.34 24.59
CA ASN A 881 4.14 17.02 26.02
C ASN A 881 3.10 17.67 26.95
N GLU A 882 2.00 18.20 26.40
CA GLU A 882 0.95 18.90 27.16
C GLU A 882 -0.44 18.33 26.86
N TRP A 883 -1.31 18.34 27.87
CA TRP A 883 -2.74 18.11 27.66
C TRP A 883 -3.39 19.39 27.14
N ARG A 884 -4.26 19.23 26.14
CA ARG A 884 -4.79 20.34 25.35
C ARG A 884 -6.27 20.16 25.07
N PHE A 885 -7.02 21.26 25.17
CA PHE A 885 -8.35 21.38 24.61
C PHE A 885 -8.22 21.83 23.16
N GLN A 886 -8.75 21.01 22.27
CA GLN A 886 -8.82 21.24 20.84
C GLN A 886 -10.25 21.67 20.48
N PRO A 887 -10.43 22.75 19.69
CA PRO A 887 -11.74 23.12 19.16
C PRO A 887 -12.25 22.05 18.20
N GLN A 888 -13.54 22.04 17.89
CA GLN A 888 -14.11 21.05 16.96
C GLN A 888 -13.67 21.27 15.50
N THR A 889 -13.22 22.48 15.17
CA THR A 889 -12.62 22.92 13.90
C THR A 889 -11.53 23.93 14.18
N GLN A 890 -10.64 24.20 13.22
CA GLN A 890 -9.61 25.22 13.39
C GLN A 890 -10.23 26.60 13.72
N VAL A 891 -9.74 27.24 14.78
CA VAL A 891 -10.07 28.63 15.14
C VAL A 891 -9.13 29.57 14.38
N THR A 892 -9.70 30.63 13.81
CA THR A 892 -8.96 31.73 13.19
C THR A 892 -9.50 33.07 13.72
N GLY A 893 -8.67 34.11 13.72
CA GLY A 893 -8.88 35.37 14.45
C GLY A 893 -9.99 36.33 13.98
N GLY A 894 -11.09 35.84 13.41
CA GLY A 894 -12.25 36.65 13.01
C GLY A 894 -13.59 35.98 13.29
N ASP A 895 -14.37 36.56 14.21
CA ASP A 895 -15.82 36.42 14.48
C ASP A 895 -16.57 35.10 14.09
N GLY A 896 -16.13 33.94 14.58
CA GLY A 896 -16.86 32.68 14.34
C GLY A 896 -16.85 31.62 15.44
N ASP A 897 -15.70 31.00 15.69
CA ASP A 897 -15.71 29.59 16.17
C ASP A 897 -14.90 29.33 17.46
N SER A 898 -14.57 30.37 18.24
CA SER A 898 -13.87 30.17 19.52
C SER A 898 -14.75 29.38 20.49
N PRO A 899 -14.30 28.20 20.98
CA PRO A 899 -15.08 27.43 21.94
C PRO A 899 -15.12 28.08 23.33
N ALA A 900 -14.29 29.10 23.56
CA ALA A 900 -14.16 29.80 24.82
C ALA A 900 -14.38 31.31 24.67
N THR A 901 -14.98 31.89 25.70
CA THR A 901 -15.08 33.33 25.94
C THR A 901 -14.18 33.70 27.10
N PHE A 902 -13.55 34.86 26.99
CA PHE A 902 -12.63 35.40 27.98
C PHE A 902 -13.29 36.57 28.71
N GLY A 903 -12.91 36.78 29.97
CA GLY A 903 -13.46 37.86 30.80
C GLY A 903 -13.32 39.24 30.16
N PRO A 904 -14.09 40.24 30.64
CA PRO A 904 -13.95 41.61 30.15
C PRO A 904 -12.52 42.12 30.42
N SER A 905 -12.02 42.97 29.54
CA SER A 905 -10.67 43.53 29.66
C SER A 905 -10.45 44.17 31.04
N SER A 906 -9.41 43.72 31.73
CA SER A 906 -8.98 44.24 33.04
C SER A 906 -7.99 45.42 32.94
N ARG A 907 -7.82 46.00 31.74
CA ARG A 907 -6.91 47.12 31.47
C ARG A 907 -7.32 48.38 32.27
N THR A 908 -6.39 48.96 33.03
CA THR A 908 -6.59 50.23 33.76
C THR A 908 -5.75 51.36 33.15
N ALA A 909 -6.26 52.59 33.14
CA ALA A 909 -5.59 53.73 32.52
C ALA A 909 -4.39 54.29 33.32
N ALA A 910 -4.27 53.92 34.59
CA ALA A 910 -3.21 54.30 35.53
C ALA A 910 -3.12 53.24 36.65
N PRO A 911 -2.02 53.21 37.44
CA PRO A 911 -1.94 52.43 38.67
C PRO A 911 -3.00 52.87 39.70
N ARG A 912 -3.25 52.01 40.71
CA ARG A 912 -4.03 52.39 41.89
C ARG A 912 -3.27 53.45 42.68
N ALA A 913 -4.02 54.36 43.32
CA ALA A 913 -3.43 55.39 44.16
C ALA A 913 -2.71 54.76 45.36
N VAL A 914 -1.41 55.04 45.49
CA VAL A 914 -0.54 54.52 46.55
C VAL A 914 -0.36 55.47 47.73
N GLY A 915 -0.87 56.70 47.65
CA GLY A 915 -0.72 57.72 48.69
C GLY A 915 0.66 58.40 48.68
N GLY A 916 1.02 59.03 49.79
CA GLY A 916 2.31 59.70 49.98
C GLY A 916 2.34 61.15 49.50
N ASP A 917 3.33 61.90 49.94
CA ASP A 917 3.66 63.23 49.41
C ASP A 917 4.67 63.18 48.24
N VAL A 918 5.28 62.01 48.00
CA VAL A 918 6.07 61.65 46.82
C VAL A 918 5.71 60.23 46.39
N GLN A 919 5.53 60.00 45.09
CA GLN A 919 5.39 58.68 44.49
C GLN A 919 6.66 58.31 43.73
N VAL A 920 7.10 57.07 43.90
CA VAL A 920 8.27 56.49 43.26
C VAL A 920 7.84 55.26 42.47
N ALA A 921 8.37 55.08 41.27
CA ALA A 921 8.15 53.88 40.49
C ALA A 921 9.46 53.27 40.00
N SER A 922 9.49 51.95 39.80
CA SER A 922 10.54 51.25 39.06
C SER A 922 9.94 50.66 37.79
N PHE A 923 10.67 50.76 36.68
CA PHE A 923 10.18 50.37 35.38
C PHE A 923 11.30 49.95 34.41
N ASN A 924 11.34 48.65 34.11
CA ASN A 924 12.14 48.08 33.04
C ASN A 924 11.49 48.42 31.69
N VAL A 925 12.23 49.11 30.80
CA VAL A 925 11.72 49.67 29.54
C VAL A 925 12.16 48.93 28.27
N LEU A 926 12.35 47.61 28.34
CA LEU A 926 12.48 46.70 27.18
C LEU A 926 13.60 47.10 26.20
N ASN A 927 14.80 47.33 26.71
CA ASN A 927 15.99 47.76 25.96
C ASN A 927 15.72 49.04 25.17
N TYR A 928 15.57 50.16 25.88
CA TYR A 928 15.45 51.50 25.28
C TYR A 928 16.80 51.99 24.75
N PHE A 929 17.05 51.73 23.47
CA PHE A 929 18.31 52.02 22.78
C PHE A 929 18.08 52.98 21.59
N PRO A 930 18.46 54.26 21.71
CA PRO A 930 18.43 55.19 20.57
C PRO A 930 19.43 54.85 19.46
N THR A 931 20.43 54.00 19.74
CA THR A 931 21.32 53.39 18.76
C THR A 931 20.68 52.13 18.20
N THR A 932 20.07 52.26 17.03
CA THR A 932 19.36 51.20 16.31
C THR A 932 20.33 50.29 15.54
N GLY A 933 19.90 49.06 15.23
CA GLY A 933 20.75 48.04 14.60
C GLY A 933 21.27 48.44 13.22
N ASP A 934 20.47 49.15 12.43
CA ASP A 934 20.84 49.70 11.12
C ASP A 934 22.04 50.68 11.17
N GLN A 935 22.36 51.21 12.34
CA GLN A 935 23.52 52.08 12.56
C GLN A 935 24.83 51.29 12.79
N LEU A 936 24.76 49.96 12.93
CA LEU A 936 25.89 49.09 13.25
C LEU A 936 26.11 48.02 12.15
N GLU A 937 27.36 47.56 12.00
CA GLU A 937 27.68 46.46 11.10
C GLU A 937 27.49 45.10 11.81
N GLY A 938 26.94 44.12 11.10
CA GLY A 938 26.89 42.72 11.54
C GLY A 938 25.75 42.35 12.50
N CYS A 939 24.75 43.22 12.68
CA CYS A 939 23.55 42.87 13.43
C CYS A 939 22.72 41.81 12.69
N ASP A 940 22.12 40.90 13.46
CA ASP A 940 21.07 39.98 13.03
C ASP A 940 19.71 40.51 13.50
N TYR A 941 18.65 40.23 12.73
CA TYR A 941 17.31 40.78 12.99
C TYR A 941 16.25 39.69 13.15
N TYR A 942 15.19 40.02 13.88
CA TYR A 942 13.89 39.45 13.63
C TYR A 942 13.16 40.33 12.63
N GLU A 943 12.59 39.70 11.61
CA GLU A 943 11.91 40.35 10.48
C GLU A 943 10.39 40.17 10.62
N ASP A 944 9.64 41.11 10.07
CA ASP A 944 8.20 40.99 9.90
C ASP A 944 7.82 40.11 8.70
N ARG A 945 6.51 39.99 8.41
CA ARG A 945 6.03 39.16 7.30
C ARG A 945 6.43 39.67 5.90
N ASP A 946 6.79 40.93 5.77
CA ASP A 946 7.26 41.55 4.52
C ASP A 946 8.81 41.49 4.40
N GLY A 947 9.50 40.93 5.41
CA GLY A 947 10.95 40.83 5.49
C GLY A 947 11.63 42.08 6.02
N ASP A 948 10.88 43.01 6.61
CA ASP A 948 11.40 44.25 7.19
C ASP A 948 11.98 43.98 8.60
N PRO A 949 13.23 44.36 8.90
CA PRO A 949 13.79 44.24 10.24
C PRO A 949 12.97 45.04 11.27
N VAL A 950 12.58 44.39 12.39
CA VAL A 950 11.79 45.05 13.46
C VAL A 950 12.57 45.15 14.78
N SER A 951 13.34 44.13 15.12
CA SER A 951 14.17 44.11 16.34
C SER A 951 15.45 43.31 16.15
N ILE A 952 16.48 43.65 16.91
CA ILE A 952 17.79 42.98 16.88
C ILE A 952 17.67 41.60 17.55
N SER A 953 18.05 40.54 16.82
CA SER A 953 18.09 39.17 17.34
C SER A 953 19.50 38.75 17.80
N GLY A 954 20.55 39.43 17.34
CA GLY A 954 21.94 39.13 17.69
C GLY A 954 22.97 39.86 16.84
N GLY A 955 24.16 39.28 16.72
CA GLY A 955 25.22 39.71 15.79
C GLY A 955 26.02 40.97 16.21
N CYS A 956 25.41 41.93 16.89
CA CYS A 956 26.03 43.18 17.30
C CYS A 956 25.79 43.52 18.78
N ASP A 957 26.33 44.65 19.25
CA ASP A 957 26.28 45.05 20.66
C ASP A 957 25.05 45.88 21.05
N ALA A 958 24.37 46.52 20.09
CA ALA A 958 23.07 47.17 20.34
C ALA A 958 21.98 46.13 20.65
N ARG A 959 20.91 46.59 21.29
CA ARG A 959 19.73 45.80 21.69
C ARG A 959 18.46 46.58 21.31
N GLY A 960 17.31 45.90 21.26
CA GLY A 960 16.03 46.55 20.99
C GLY A 960 15.75 46.74 19.50
N ALA A 961 15.36 47.95 19.11
CA ALA A 961 14.88 48.32 17.78
C ALA A 961 15.90 48.08 16.65
N ALA A 962 15.43 47.51 15.53
CA ALA A 962 16.25 47.33 14.34
C ALA A 962 16.49 48.66 13.63
N GLU A 963 15.44 49.45 13.42
CA GLU A 963 15.48 50.72 12.70
C GLU A 963 14.88 51.89 13.51
N ARG A 964 14.96 53.10 12.96
CA ARG A 964 14.44 54.33 13.61
C ARG A 964 12.93 54.23 13.85
N GLU A 965 12.19 53.70 12.89
CA GLU A 965 10.75 53.54 12.92
C GLU A 965 10.31 52.58 14.05
N ASP A 966 11.05 51.50 14.27
CA ASP A 966 10.83 50.58 15.39
C ASP A 966 11.07 51.25 16.74
N PHE A 967 12.17 52.01 16.83
CA PHE A 967 12.49 52.76 18.03
C PHE A 967 11.42 53.80 18.35
N GLU A 968 10.88 54.49 17.34
CA GLU A 968 9.76 55.41 17.52
C GLU A 968 8.49 54.70 18.01
N ARG A 969 8.18 53.51 17.47
CA ARG A 969 7.07 52.66 17.94
C ARG A 969 7.25 52.25 19.40
N GLN A 970 8.45 51.84 19.79
CA GLN A 970 8.82 51.49 21.16
C GLN A 970 8.71 52.70 22.10
N GLN A 971 9.35 53.82 21.73
CA GLN A 971 9.39 55.05 22.51
C GLN A 971 8.00 55.60 22.77
N ALA A 972 7.10 55.57 21.78
CA ALA A 972 5.73 56.04 21.94
C ALA A 972 5.01 55.33 23.09
N LYS A 973 5.14 53.99 23.18
CA LYS A 973 4.53 53.19 24.26
C LYS A 973 5.14 53.49 25.62
N ILE A 974 6.48 53.53 25.71
CA ILE A 974 7.20 53.81 26.96
C ILE A 974 6.87 55.21 27.49
N VAL A 975 6.81 56.22 26.62
CA VAL A 975 6.43 57.59 26.97
C VAL A 975 4.99 57.64 27.51
N ARG A 976 4.05 56.95 26.85
CA ARG A 976 2.65 56.85 27.31
C ARG A 976 2.54 56.18 28.68
N ALA A 977 3.31 55.11 28.92
CA ALA A 977 3.35 54.43 30.20
C ALA A 977 3.92 55.32 31.31
N ILE A 978 5.09 55.94 31.12
CA ILE A 978 5.73 56.77 32.13
C ILE A 978 4.88 58.01 32.47
N ASN A 979 4.32 58.70 31.48
CA ASN A 979 3.48 59.87 31.72
C ASN A 979 2.16 59.52 32.44
N ALA A 980 1.71 58.27 32.36
CA ALA A 980 0.48 57.78 33.02
C ALA A 980 0.72 57.13 34.41
N LEU A 981 1.97 56.81 34.77
CA LEU A 981 2.33 56.27 36.10
C LEU A 981 2.01 57.24 37.24
N ASP A 982 1.98 58.53 36.95
CA ASP A 982 1.85 59.66 37.89
C ASP A 982 2.98 59.80 38.93
N ALA A 983 4.00 58.94 38.91
CA ALA A 983 5.14 59.03 39.83
C ALA A 983 5.96 60.33 39.71
N GLU A 984 6.52 60.82 40.82
CA GLU A 984 7.46 61.94 40.87
C GLU A 984 8.90 61.54 40.57
N VAL A 985 9.26 60.29 40.85
CA VAL A 985 10.57 59.70 40.55
C VAL A 985 10.33 58.34 39.88
N VAL A 986 11.03 58.08 38.79
CA VAL A 986 11.02 56.78 38.12
C VAL A 986 12.45 56.26 38.01
N SER A 987 12.69 55.11 38.62
CA SER A 987 13.84 54.23 38.47
C SER A 987 13.69 53.46 37.16
N LEU A 988 14.70 53.51 36.31
CA LEU A 988 14.67 52.91 34.97
C LEU A 988 15.74 51.84 34.86
N GLU A 989 15.34 50.69 34.37
CA GLU A 989 16.19 49.59 33.94
C GLU A 989 16.12 49.47 32.41
N GLU A 990 17.12 48.83 31.79
CA GLU A 990 17.18 48.65 30.34
C GLU A 990 17.37 49.93 29.51
N ILE A 991 18.11 50.90 30.05
CA ILE A 991 18.55 52.09 29.31
C ILE A 991 19.89 51.83 28.64
N GLU A 992 20.05 52.24 27.38
CA GLU A 992 21.35 52.18 26.70
C GLU A 992 22.45 52.91 27.49
N ASN A 993 23.57 52.24 27.70
CA ASN A 993 24.82 52.87 28.10
C ASN A 993 25.49 53.49 26.88
N SER A 994 25.05 54.70 26.50
CA SER A 994 25.52 55.39 25.29
C SER A 994 27.03 55.64 25.23
N ALA A 995 27.75 55.52 26.37
CA ALA A 995 29.21 55.58 26.38
C ALA A 995 29.87 54.40 25.64
N GLN A 996 29.24 53.22 25.60
CA GLN A 996 29.70 52.08 24.81
C GLN A 996 29.72 52.37 23.31
N PHE A 997 28.84 53.27 22.87
CA PHE A 997 28.72 53.69 21.47
C PHE A 997 29.44 55.02 21.19
N LEU A 998 30.41 55.37 22.05
CA LEU A 998 31.24 56.59 21.95
C LEU A 998 30.41 57.90 21.97
N ARG A 999 29.27 57.90 22.65
CA ARG A 999 28.40 59.07 22.85
C ARG A 999 28.42 59.52 24.31
N ASP A 1000 27.76 60.64 24.58
CA ASP A 1000 27.53 61.10 25.96
C ASP A 1000 26.79 60.01 26.76
N ARG A 1001 27.30 59.64 27.95
CA ARG A 1001 26.77 58.51 28.74
C ARG A 1001 25.28 58.67 29.07
N ASP A 1002 24.79 59.91 29.20
CA ASP A 1002 23.39 60.22 29.53
C ASP A 1002 22.52 60.49 28.30
N ARG A 1003 23.02 60.28 27.07
CA ARG A 1003 22.29 60.58 25.84
C ARG A 1003 20.92 59.90 25.77
N ALA A 1004 20.84 58.61 26.08
CA ALA A 1004 19.57 57.87 26.04
C ALA A 1004 18.54 58.41 27.05
N LEU A 1005 18.97 58.73 28.28
CA LEU A 1005 18.10 59.35 29.28
C LEU A 1005 17.65 60.75 28.85
N ALA A 1006 18.53 61.55 28.27
CA ALA A 1006 18.21 62.87 27.76
C ALA A 1006 17.18 62.80 26.62
N ASP A 1007 17.31 61.85 25.71
CA ASP A 1007 16.38 61.62 24.61
C ASP A 1007 15.00 61.19 25.13
N LEU A 1008 14.95 60.25 26.09
CA LEU A 1008 13.69 59.84 26.74
C LEU A 1008 13.00 61.00 27.45
N VAL A 1009 13.72 61.78 28.27
CA VAL A 1009 13.16 62.97 28.94
C VAL A 1009 12.68 64.01 27.92
N GLY A 1010 13.40 64.18 26.82
CA GLY A 1010 12.97 65.01 25.70
C GLY A 1010 11.62 64.58 25.15
N ALA A 1011 11.46 63.28 24.88
CA ALA A 1011 10.21 62.70 24.37
C ALA A 1011 9.05 62.81 25.38
N LEU A 1012 9.31 62.55 26.67
CA LEU A 1012 8.31 62.69 27.74
C LEU A 1012 7.78 64.14 27.84
N ASN A 1013 8.69 65.11 27.80
CA ASN A 1013 8.34 66.53 27.83
C ASN A 1013 7.64 67.01 26.55
N ALA A 1014 8.02 66.46 25.40
CA ALA A 1014 7.37 66.75 24.13
C ALA A 1014 5.91 66.26 24.15
N ASP A 1015 5.66 65.06 24.66
CA ASP A 1015 4.32 64.48 24.79
C ASP A 1015 3.40 65.30 25.72
N LEU A 1016 3.95 65.84 26.81
CA LEU A 1016 3.22 66.72 27.73
C LEU A 1016 3.12 68.19 27.25
N GLY A 1017 3.89 68.58 26.22
CA GLY A 1017 3.98 69.96 25.75
C GLY A 1017 4.62 70.93 26.76
N ALA A 1018 5.31 70.43 27.79
CA ALA A 1018 5.91 71.23 28.86
C ALA A 1018 7.16 70.56 29.45
N GLN A 1019 8.06 71.35 30.04
CA GLN A 1019 9.25 70.85 30.74
C GLN A 1019 8.88 70.34 32.15
N VAL A 1020 8.38 69.12 32.21
CA VAL A 1020 7.89 68.45 33.43
C VAL A 1020 8.92 67.51 34.03
N TRP A 1021 9.71 66.84 33.19
CA TRP A 1021 10.69 65.81 33.56
C TRP A 1021 12.11 66.33 33.45
N ALA A 1022 12.97 65.85 34.36
CA ALA A 1022 14.42 65.93 34.30
C ALA A 1022 15.01 64.54 34.56
N TYR A 1023 16.27 64.30 34.19
CA TYR A 1023 17.00 63.08 34.54
C TYR A 1023 18.10 63.37 35.56
N VAL A 1024 18.45 62.36 36.35
CA VAL A 1024 19.64 62.38 37.21
C VAL A 1024 20.87 62.17 36.35
N LYS A 1025 21.79 63.14 36.36
CA LYS A 1025 23.02 63.06 35.59
C LYS A 1025 23.96 62.03 36.17
N SER A 1026 24.74 61.37 35.31
CA SER A 1026 25.85 60.54 35.72
C SER A 1026 26.82 61.30 36.64
N PRO A 1027 27.43 60.64 37.64
CA PRO A 1027 28.41 61.27 38.50
C PRO A 1027 29.70 61.59 37.76
N THR A 1028 30.53 62.43 38.38
CA THR A 1028 31.87 62.71 37.84
C THR A 1028 32.76 61.46 37.84
N LEU A 1029 32.58 60.56 38.81
CA LEU A 1029 33.28 59.27 38.88
C LEU A 1029 32.39 58.15 38.36
N THR A 1030 32.70 57.64 37.18
CA THR A 1030 32.03 56.49 36.58
C THR A 1030 32.97 55.29 36.48
N PRO A 1031 32.45 54.06 36.44
CA PRO A 1031 33.25 52.90 36.05
C PRO A 1031 33.87 53.09 34.65
N THR A 1032 34.90 52.30 34.34
CA THR A 1032 35.48 52.30 32.99
C THR A 1032 34.49 51.69 32.00
N VAL A 1033 34.33 52.30 30.83
CA VAL A 1033 33.40 51.83 29.78
C VAL A 1033 33.61 50.35 29.44
N GLN A 1034 34.87 49.85 29.42
CA GLN A 1034 35.15 48.43 29.11
C GLN A 1034 34.61 47.44 30.14
N ARG A 1035 34.32 47.90 31.37
CA ARG A 1035 33.76 47.07 32.46
C ARG A 1035 32.24 47.10 32.46
N GLU A 1036 31.65 48.23 32.11
CA GLU A 1036 30.20 48.40 32.13
C GLU A 1036 29.52 47.51 31.08
N ASP A 1037 28.27 47.13 31.36
CA ASP A 1037 27.38 46.51 30.38
C ASP A 1037 26.93 47.57 29.33
N PHE A 1038 26.35 47.10 28.22
CA PHE A 1038 25.70 47.95 27.21
C PHE A 1038 24.36 48.49 27.68
N ILE A 1039 23.81 47.90 28.73
CA ILE A 1039 22.65 48.36 29.45
C ILE A 1039 23.12 49.04 30.75
N ARG A 1040 22.42 50.10 31.17
CA ARG A 1040 22.59 50.75 32.47
C ARG A 1040 21.24 51.05 33.11
N THR A 1041 21.29 51.39 34.38
CA THR A 1041 20.15 51.95 35.12
C THR A 1041 20.15 53.49 35.06
N GLY A 1042 19.02 54.10 35.40
CA GLY A 1042 18.85 55.55 35.42
C GLY A 1042 17.70 56.02 36.31
N PHE A 1043 17.65 57.34 36.56
CA PHE A 1043 16.51 57.97 37.23
C PHE A 1043 16.01 59.16 36.43
N ILE A 1044 14.69 59.28 36.32
CA ILE A 1044 14.00 60.49 35.89
C ILE A 1044 13.10 61.00 37.02
N TYR A 1045 12.87 62.31 37.08
CA TYR A 1045 12.10 62.91 38.15
C TYR A 1045 11.41 64.21 37.73
N LYS A 1046 10.35 64.59 38.44
CA LYS A 1046 9.65 65.86 38.30
C LYS A 1046 10.32 66.91 39.22
N PRO A 1047 11.12 67.88 38.69
CA PRO A 1047 11.86 68.85 39.51
C PRO A 1047 10.95 69.83 40.28
N ALA A 1048 9.67 69.91 39.92
CA ALA A 1048 8.66 70.67 40.66
C ALA A 1048 8.27 70.01 41.99
N ALA A 1049 8.42 68.69 42.12
CA ALA A 1049 8.01 67.93 43.29
C ALA A 1049 9.20 67.49 44.16
N VAL A 1050 10.31 67.07 43.53
CA VAL A 1050 11.51 66.59 44.23
C VAL A 1050 12.81 67.18 43.67
N LYS A 1051 13.87 67.19 44.48
CA LYS A 1051 15.22 67.61 44.10
C LYS A 1051 16.23 66.50 44.35
N ALA A 1052 16.99 66.11 43.33
CA ALA A 1052 18.22 65.34 43.50
C ALA A 1052 19.23 66.12 44.39
N GLN A 1053 19.71 65.49 45.45
CA GLN A 1053 20.69 66.04 46.38
C GLN A 1053 22.08 65.49 46.06
N GLY A 1054 23.02 66.36 45.67
CA GLY A 1054 24.38 65.95 45.32
C GLY A 1054 24.46 65.25 43.95
N GLU A 1055 25.64 64.70 43.64
CA GLU A 1055 25.81 63.77 42.51
C GLU A 1055 25.21 62.41 42.88
N SER A 1056 24.75 61.65 41.89
CA SER A 1056 24.42 60.23 42.05
C SER A 1056 25.67 59.41 42.39
N VAL A 1057 25.52 58.15 42.77
CA VAL A 1057 26.66 57.25 43.01
C VAL A 1057 26.44 55.94 42.28
N ILE A 1058 27.43 55.47 41.52
CA ILE A 1058 27.42 54.17 40.85
C ILE A 1058 28.24 53.20 41.68
N TYR A 1059 27.73 51.99 41.92
CA TYR A 1059 28.52 50.92 42.50
C TYR A 1059 29.52 50.38 41.48
N ASP A 1060 30.82 50.41 41.81
CA ASP A 1060 31.92 49.95 40.94
C ASP A 1060 32.64 48.77 41.60
N GLY A 1061 32.04 47.58 41.49
CA GLY A 1061 32.54 46.34 42.10
C GLY A 1061 32.43 45.12 41.18
N PRO A 1062 33.32 44.12 41.37
CA PRO A 1062 33.45 42.97 40.48
C PRO A 1062 32.20 42.07 40.41
N GLU A 1063 31.32 42.13 41.40
CA GLU A 1063 30.04 41.41 41.46
C GLU A 1063 29.11 41.80 40.30
N PHE A 1064 29.34 42.96 39.67
CA PHE A 1064 28.56 43.49 38.55
C PHE A 1064 29.32 43.51 37.21
N ASP A 1065 30.51 42.91 37.09
CA ASP A 1065 31.27 42.84 35.82
C ASP A 1065 30.54 42.06 34.70
N ARG A 1066 29.44 41.38 35.02
CA ARG A 1066 28.57 40.66 34.08
C ARG A 1066 27.11 41.08 34.20
N ALA A 1067 26.84 42.24 34.80
CA ALA A 1067 25.51 42.77 35.05
C ALA A 1067 25.53 44.30 35.00
N ARG A 1068 24.40 44.90 35.37
CA ARG A 1068 24.23 46.35 35.31
C ARG A 1068 24.50 46.93 36.68
N ASP A 1069 25.39 47.92 36.74
CA ASP A 1069 25.79 48.54 37.99
C ASP A 1069 24.62 49.25 38.69
N PRO A 1070 24.43 49.04 40.01
CA PRO A 1070 23.47 49.79 40.80
C PRO A 1070 23.77 51.30 40.79
N LEU A 1071 22.70 52.10 40.67
CA LEU A 1071 22.77 53.56 40.69
C LEU A 1071 21.98 54.09 41.89
N ALA A 1072 22.61 54.94 42.69
CA ALA A 1072 22.01 55.52 43.87
C ALA A 1072 21.83 57.04 43.73
N GLN A 1073 20.71 57.56 44.20
CA GLN A 1073 20.45 59.00 44.29
C GLN A 1073 19.70 59.34 45.58
N VAL A 1074 20.16 60.37 46.28
CA VAL A 1074 19.41 60.97 47.39
C VAL A 1074 18.42 61.99 46.83
N PHE A 1075 17.15 61.85 47.17
CA PHE A 1075 16.10 62.79 46.81
C PHE A 1075 15.59 63.53 48.05
N LYS A 1076 15.02 64.72 47.83
CA LYS A 1076 14.33 65.50 48.84
C LYS A 1076 13.11 66.20 48.22
N PRO A 1077 11.92 66.18 48.84
CA PRO A 1077 10.77 66.91 48.34
C PRO A 1077 11.06 68.42 48.31
N VAL A 1078 10.50 69.12 47.31
CA VAL A 1078 10.56 70.57 47.21
C VAL A 1078 9.87 71.16 48.45
N GLY A 1079 10.57 72.09 49.12
CA GLY A 1079 10.11 72.69 50.38
C GLY A 1079 10.46 71.87 51.64
N GLY A 1080 11.01 70.66 51.50
CA GLY A 1080 11.33 69.78 52.63
C GLY A 1080 12.65 70.07 53.36
N THR A 1081 12.74 69.53 54.58
CA THR A 1081 13.89 69.61 55.50
C THR A 1081 14.93 68.50 55.25
N ALA A 1082 16.04 68.52 55.98
CA ALA A 1082 17.06 67.46 55.86
C ALA A 1082 16.54 66.08 56.31
N ALA A 1083 15.55 66.02 57.21
CA ALA A 1083 14.92 64.77 57.67
C ALA A 1083 13.99 64.14 56.60
N ASP A 1084 13.62 64.93 55.60
CA ASP A 1084 12.70 64.53 54.53
C ASP A 1084 13.45 63.90 53.34
N LYS A 1085 14.77 63.72 53.48
CA LYS A 1085 15.56 63.02 52.46
C LYS A 1085 15.26 61.52 52.47
N PHE A 1086 15.32 60.92 51.30
CA PHE A 1086 15.34 59.47 51.14
C PHE A 1086 16.37 59.06 50.09
N LEU A 1087 16.96 57.88 50.28
CA LEU A 1087 17.94 57.29 49.38
C LEU A 1087 17.23 56.23 48.54
N LEU A 1088 17.36 56.33 47.22
CA LEU A 1088 16.85 55.36 46.27
C LEU A 1088 18.03 54.72 45.54
N VAL A 1089 18.05 53.38 45.47
CA VAL A 1089 19.07 52.61 44.77
C VAL A 1089 18.39 51.69 43.77
N VAL A 1090 18.53 52.02 42.49
CA VAL A 1090 18.02 51.21 41.39
C VAL A 1090 19.05 50.13 41.02
N ASN A 1091 18.58 48.91 40.75
CA ASN A 1091 19.42 47.79 40.39
C ASN A 1091 18.85 46.99 39.22
N HIS A 1092 19.72 46.26 38.51
CA HIS A 1092 19.31 45.32 37.47
C HIS A 1092 20.27 44.12 37.45
N PHE A 1093 19.97 43.12 38.27
CA PHE A 1093 20.84 41.97 38.53
C PHE A 1093 21.04 41.09 37.29
N LYS A 1094 22.00 40.15 37.38
CA LYS A 1094 22.27 39.23 36.28
C LYS A 1094 21.02 38.43 35.90
N SER A 1095 20.64 38.47 34.62
CA SER A 1095 19.53 37.66 34.08
C SER A 1095 19.67 36.18 34.39
N LYS A 1096 18.53 35.54 34.71
CA LYS A 1096 18.35 34.11 34.98
C LYS A 1096 18.65 33.21 33.75
N GLY A 1097 18.68 33.78 32.54
CA GLY A 1097 18.90 33.05 31.29
C GLY A 1097 20.37 32.72 30.98
N SER A 1098 20.56 31.82 30.02
CA SER A 1098 21.88 31.35 29.51
C SER A 1098 22.84 30.83 30.60
N PRO A 1099 22.41 29.90 31.48
CA PRO A 1099 23.26 29.37 32.54
C PRO A 1099 24.49 28.62 31.99
N PRO A 1100 25.64 28.66 32.69
CA PRO A 1100 26.72 27.71 32.46
C PRO A 1100 26.26 26.27 32.78
N LYS A 1101 27.02 25.28 32.31
CA LYS A 1101 26.73 23.86 32.60
C LYS A 1101 27.19 23.48 34.00
N SER A 1102 26.45 22.57 34.64
CA SER A 1102 26.90 21.92 35.88
C SER A 1102 28.25 21.20 35.65
N PRO A 1103 29.22 21.23 36.61
CA PRO A 1103 29.09 21.62 38.02
C PRO A 1103 29.46 23.08 38.37
N ASP A 1104 29.24 24.04 37.49
CA ASP A 1104 29.44 25.46 37.82
C ASP A 1104 28.48 25.94 38.95
N PRO A 1105 28.90 26.76 39.93
CA PRO A 1105 28.01 27.34 40.94
C PRO A 1105 26.89 28.22 40.35
N ASP A 1106 27.09 28.79 39.16
CA ASP A 1106 26.09 29.57 38.43
C ASP A 1106 25.25 28.73 37.48
N ALA A 1107 25.44 27.40 37.43
CA ALA A 1107 24.53 26.52 36.71
C ALA A 1107 23.12 26.56 37.33
N ASP A 1108 22.10 26.22 36.54
CA ASP A 1108 20.72 26.21 37.04
C ASP A 1108 20.45 24.99 37.94
N TYR A 1109 20.17 25.26 39.22
CA TYR A 1109 19.78 24.27 40.23
C TYR A 1109 18.32 24.46 40.71
N GLY A 1110 17.46 25.08 39.89
CA GLY A 1110 16.04 25.29 40.17
C GLY A 1110 15.64 26.72 40.54
N GLN A 1111 16.57 27.69 40.43
CA GLN A 1111 16.33 29.12 40.63
C GLN A 1111 16.73 29.95 39.40
N GLY A 1112 16.94 29.30 38.25
CA GLY A 1112 17.54 29.91 37.07
C GLY A 1112 19.06 30.02 37.18
N GLY A 1113 19.71 30.35 36.07
CA GLY A 1113 21.15 30.56 36.00
C GLY A 1113 21.64 31.72 36.86
N PHE A 1114 22.95 31.71 37.12
CA PHE A 1114 23.66 32.78 37.82
C PHE A 1114 23.11 33.10 39.22
N ASN A 1115 22.50 32.13 39.90
CA ASN A 1115 21.97 32.33 41.25
C ASN A 1115 23.09 32.67 42.26
N ALA A 1116 24.25 32.01 42.16
CA ALA A 1116 25.37 32.28 43.05
C ALA A 1116 25.91 33.72 42.85
N LEU A 1117 26.04 34.17 41.61
CA LEU A 1117 26.38 35.56 41.30
C LEU A 1117 25.33 36.54 41.83
N ARG A 1118 24.03 36.30 41.60
CA ARG A 1118 22.95 37.15 42.14
C ARG A 1118 22.96 37.25 43.66
N VAL A 1119 23.34 36.18 44.37
CA VAL A 1119 23.54 36.22 45.83
C VAL A 1119 24.68 37.17 46.22
N THR A 1120 25.81 37.13 45.50
CA THR A 1120 26.92 38.09 45.75
C THR A 1120 26.53 39.53 45.41
N GLN A 1121 25.73 39.73 44.36
CA GLN A 1121 25.16 41.04 44.00
C GLN A 1121 24.25 41.59 45.10
N ALA A 1122 23.40 40.75 45.70
CA ALA A 1122 22.57 41.13 46.84
C ALA A 1122 23.41 41.56 48.05
N GLN A 1123 24.48 40.83 48.37
CA GLN A 1123 25.39 41.18 49.48
C GLN A 1123 26.11 42.50 49.23
N ALA A 1124 26.57 42.72 48.00
CA ALA A 1124 27.21 43.96 47.57
C ALA A 1124 26.23 45.15 47.64
N LEU A 1125 24.98 44.96 47.21
CA LEU A 1125 23.94 45.99 47.25
C LEU A 1125 23.61 46.41 48.68
N VAL A 1126 23.48 45.48 49.63
CA VAL A 1126 23.28 45.80 51.06
C VAL A 1126 24.42 46.68 51.58
N LYS A 1127 25.66 46.23 51.35
CA LYS A 1127 26.85 46.98 51.81
C LYS A 1127 26.90 48.38 51.21
N PHE A 1128 26.62 48.50 49.92
CA PHE A 1128 26.59 49.78 49.21
C PHE A 1128 25.52 50.72 49.77
N ALA A 1129 24.31 50.21 49.99
CA ALA A 1129 23.21 50.97 50.56
C ALA A 1129 23.50 51.44 52.00
N ASP A 1130 24.10 50.60 52.84
CA ASP A 1130 24.48 50.94 54.22
C ASP A 1130 25.57 52.02 54.26
N GLU A 1131 26.61 51.90 53.42
CA GLU A 1131 27.68 52.90 53.33
C GLU A 1131 27.15 54.26 52.84
N LEU A 1132 26.20 54.25 51.90
CA LEU A 1132 25.56 55.46 51.40
C LEU A 1132 24.59 56.08 52.42
N SER A 1133 23.80 55.28 53.13
CA SER A 1133 22.92 55.75 54.19
C SER A 1133 23.71 56.53 55.25
N VAL A 1134 24.84 55.97 55.71
CA VAL A 1134 25.72 56.62 56.69
C VAL A 1134 26.39 57.88 56.13
N SER A 1135 26.98 57.80 54.93
CA SER A 1135 27.74 58.93 54.36
C SER A 1135 26.86 60.09 53.87
N SER A 1136 25.59 59.83 53.54
CA SER A 1136 24.63 60.86 53.13
C SER A 1136 23.74 61.38 54.27
N GLU A 1137 23.85 60.79 55.47
CA GLU A 1137 23.00 61.06 56.64
C GLU A 1137 21.50 60.87 56.33
N VAL A 1138 21.16 59.76 55.66
CA VAL A 1138 19.78 59.43 55.25
C VAL A 1138 19.36 58.08 55.83
N GLU A 1139 18.34 58.08 56.68
CA GLU A 1139 17.84 56.87 57.34
C GLU A 1139 16.85 56.06 56.46
N LYS A 1140 16.09 56.73 55.60
CA LYS A 1140 15.08 56.09 54.72
C LYS A 1140 15.75 55.59 53.44
N VAL A 1141 15.93 54.27 53.32
CA VAL A 1141 16.58 53.64 52.16
C VAL A 1141 15.61 52.70 51.45
N TYR A 1142 15.48 52.92 50.15
CA TYR A 1142 14.71 52.10 49.22
C TYR A 1142 15.65 51.46 48.20
N LEU A 1143 15.49 50.15 47.97
CA LEU A 1143 16.14 49.40 46.89
C LEU A 1143 15.06 48.97 45.92
N ASP A 1144 15.13 49.38 44.66
CA ASP A 1144 14.14 49.03 43.65
C ASP A 1144 14.79 48.60 42.33
N GLY A 1145 13.99 47.96 41.48
CA GLY A 1145 14.43 47.48 40.17
C GLY A 1145 14.23 45.99 39.96
N ASP A 1146 14.84 45.49 38.88
CA ASP A 1146 14.77 44.09 38.50
C ASP A 1146 15.90 43.29 39.15
N PHE A 1147 15.56 42.58 40.21
CA PHE A 1147 16.48 41.73 40.95
C PHE A 1147 16.75 40.40 40.24
N ASN A 1148 16.07 40.14 39.10
CA ASN A 1148 16.09 38.88 38.37
C ASN A 1148 15.94 37.68 39.31
N SER A 1149 15.13 37.84 40.37
CA SER A 1149 15.00 36.87 41.45
C SER A 1149 13.57 36.86 41.97
N TYR A 1150 12.98 35.68 42.08
CA TYR A 1150 11.65 35.54 42.67
C TYR A 1150 11.68 35.75 44.18
N THR A 1151 10.53 36.12 44.76
CA THR A 1151 10.38 36.61 46.13
C THR A 1151 11.08 35.75 47.20
N PHE A 1152 11.10 34.42 47.08
CA PHE A 1152 11.70 33.53 48.08
C PHE A 1152 13.05 32.95 47.66
N GLU A 1153 13.63 33.37 46.55
CA GLU A 1153 14.95 32.92 46.10
C GLU A 1153 16.10 33.46 46.97
N ASP A 1154 17.28 32.87 46.83
CA ASP A 1154 18.44 33.18 47.68
C ASP A 1154 18.88 34.66 47.65
N PRO A 1155 18.92 35.35 46.50
CA PRO A 1155 19.28 36.78 46.47
C PRO A 1155 18.31 37.64 47.30
N MET A 1156 17.00 37.39 47.19
CA MET A 1156 15.99 38.12 47.97
C MET A 1156 16.11 37.84 49.46
N LYS A 1157 16.40 36.59 49.84
CA LYS A 1157 16.66 36.23 51.24
C LYS A 1157 17.82 37.02 51.85
N VAL A 1158 18.89 37.29 51.11
CA VAL A 1158 20.00 38.14 51.59
C VAL A 1158 19.49 39.53 51.99
N LEU A 1159 18.64 40.12 51.18
CA LEU A 1159 18.09 41.47 51.39
C LEU A 1159 17.14 41.48 52.60
N TYR A 1160 16.31 40.45 52.75
CA TYR A 1160 15.42 40.30 53.90
C TYR A 1160 16.18 40.06 55.21
N ASP A 1161 17.23 39.24 55.19
CA ASP A 1161 18.09 38.99 56.36
C ASP A 1161 18.86 40.27 56.78
N ALA A 1162 19.08 41.20 55.85
CA ALA A 1162 19.62 42.53 56.12
C ALA A 1162 18.58 43.54 56.66
N GLY A 1163 17.31 43.14 56.80
CA GLY A 1163 16.26 43.95 57.41
C GLY A 1163 15.40 44.75 56.42
N TYR A 1164 15.56 44.55 55.11
CA TYR A 1164 14.67 45.12 54.11
C TYR A 1164 13.36 44.31 54.01
N ALA A 1165 12.24 44.99 53.80
CA ALA A 1165 10.93 44.37 53.58
C ALA A 1165 10.45 44.63 52.14
N SER A 1166 9.85 43.63 51.50
CA SER A 1166 9.21 43.81 50.19
C SER A 1166 7.93 44.62 50.31
N LEU A 1167 7.86 45.74 49.60
CA LEU A 1167 6.66 46.58 49.54
C LEU A 1167 5.53 45.87 48.79
N GLY A 1168 5.85 45.09 47.76
CA GLY A 1168 4.85 44.29 47.05
C GLY A 1168 4.14 43.31 47.98
N GLU A 1169 4.89 42.58 48.80
CA GLU A 1169 4.33 41.66 49.81
C GLU A 1169 3.61 42.40 50.94
N ALA A 1170 4.17 43.52 51.43
CA ALA A 1170 3.60 44.29 52.53
C ALA A 1170 2.22 44.89 52.20
N TYR A 1171 1.97 45.23 50.93
CA TYR A 1171 0.73 45.87 50.47
C TYR A 1171 -0.12 44.97 49.54
N GLY A 1172 0.29 43.73 49.30
CA GLY A 1172 -0.47 42.78 48.46
C GLY A 1172 -0.57 43.22 47.00
N ALA A 1173 0.55 43.68 46.42
CA ALA A 1173 0.63 44.04 45.02
C ALA A 1173 0.58 42.79 44.12
N SER A 1174 0.16 42.98 42.87
CA SER A 1174 0.15 41.91 41.87
C SER A 1174 1.58 41.48 41.48
N PRO A 1175 1.75 40.28 40.90
CA PRO A 1175 3.01 39.86 40.27
C PRO A 1175 3.46 40.81 39.15
N THR A 1176 4.77 40.93 38.91
CA THR A 1176 5.36 41.83 37.89
C THR A 1176 5.75 41.15 36.59
N TYR A 1177 5.77 39.81 36.57
CA TYR A 1177 6.33 39.02 35.47
C TYR A 1177 5.58 37.70 35.24
N VAL A 1178 5.58 37.23 34.00
CA VAL A 1178 5.02 35.94 33.59
C VAL A 1178 6.05 35.17 32.78
N PHE A 1179 6.34 33.93 33.17
CA PHE A 1179 7.25 33.05 32.44
C PHE A 1179 6.84 31.59 32.55
N GLY A 1180 6.85 30.88 31.41
CA GLY A 1180 6.61 29.44 31.36
C GLY A 1180 5.24 29.00 31.86
N GLY A 1181 4.19 29.81 31.67
CA GLY A 1181 2.87 29.52 32.22
C GLY A 1181 2.58 30.09 33.60
N MET A 1182 3.55 30.72 34.27
CA MET A 1182 3.47 31.01 35.70
C MET A 1182 3.72 32.48 36.02
N VAL A 1183 2.94 33.04 36.93
CA VAL A 1183 3.06 34.43 37.39
C VAL A 1183 3.94 34.52 38.65
N GLY A 1184 4.77 35.55 38.74
CA GLY A 1184 5.61 35.88 39.91
C GLY A 1184 6.24 37.28 39.80
N SER A 1185 7.06 37.68 40.77
CA SER A 1185 7.72 39.01 40.74
C SER A 1185 9.24 38.89 40.62
N LEU A 1186 9.80 39.53 39.60
CA LEU A 1186 11.26 39.75 39.46
C LEU A 1186 11.64 41.20 39.82
N ASP A 1187 10.71 42.12 39.63
CA ASP A 1187 10.83 43.53 39.99
C ASP A 1187 10.30 43.72 41.41
N HIS A 1188 11.12 44.32 42.26
CA HIS A 1188 10.78 44.54 43.66
C HIS A 1188 11.07 45.99 44.04
N ALA A 1189 10.32 46.51 45.00
CA ALA A 1189 10.73 47.65 45.80
C ALA A 1189 10.84 47.19 47.24
N LEU A 1190 12.01 47.41 47.83
CA LEU A 1190 12.37 46.97 49.18
C LEU A 1190 12.67 48.19 50.04
N ALA A 1191 12.15 48.21 51.25
CA ALA A 1191 12.33 49.30 52.18
C ALA A 1191 13.00 48.82 53.47
N ASN A 1192 14.03 49.54 53.93
CA ASN A 1192 14.55 49.33 55.28
C ASN A 1192 13.49 49.77 56.33
N PRO A 1193 13.68 49.51 57.64
CA PRO A 1193 12.65 49.79 58.64
C PRO A 1193 12.15 51.25 58.69
N ALA A 1194 13.05 52.23 58.48
CA ALA A 1194 12.68 53.64 58.47
C ALA A 1194 11.89 54.01 57.21
N ALA A 1195 12.30 53.51 56.04
CA ALA A 1195 11.60 53.67 54.78
C ALA A 1195 10.23 52.97 54.79
N LEU A 1196 10.12 51.78 55.38
CA LEU A 1196 8.86 51.05 55.47
C LEU A 1196 7.84 51.85 56.31
N ALA A 1197 8.29 52.46 57.41
CA ALA A 1197 7.44 53.30 58.25
C ALA A 1197 6.93 54.57 57.54
N SER A 1198 7.67 55.08 56.55
CA SER A 1198 7.24 56.19 55.68
C SER A 1198 6.48 55.75 54.43
N THR A 1199 6.30 54.45 54.19
CA THR A 1199 5.59 53.98 52.99
C THR A 1199 4.08 53.97 53.25
N THR A 1200 3.31 54.45 52.29
CA THR A 1200 1.85 54.62 52.41
C THR A 1200 1.07 53.58 51.60
N GLY A 1201 1.68 53.02 50.56
CA GLY A 1201 1.10 51.98 49.71
C GLY A 1201 2.05 51.56 48.60
N ALA A 1202 1.76 50.44 47.96
CA ALA A 1202 2.41 49.97 46.74
C ALA A 1202 1.39 49.31 45.80
N ASP A 1203 1.62 49.43 44.50
CA ASP A 1203 0.85 48.79 43.44
C ASP A 1203 1.76 48.35 42.28
N VAL A 1204 1.31 47.36 41.52
CA VAL A 1204 1.92 46.97 40.25
C VAL A 1204 0.91 47.25 39.16
N TRP A 1205 1.27 48.12 38.22
CA TRP A 1205 0.39 48.42 37.10
C TRP A 1205 0.59 47.37 36.02
N ASN A 1206 -0.23 46.30 36.06
CA ASN A 1206 -0.13 45.21 35.10
C ASN A 1206 -0.51 45.69 33.71
N ILE A 1207 0.45 46.18 32.93
CA ILE A 1207 0.29 46.67 31.55
C ILE A 1207 1.12 45.89 30.56
N ASN A 1208 2.03 45.02 30.99
CA ASN A 1208 3.10 44.43 30.19
C ASN A 1208 3.09 42.91 30.27
N SER A 1209 3.35 42.33 31.44
CA SER A 1209 3.59 40.88 31.59
C SER A 1209 2.34 40.04 31.32
N VAL A 1210 1.16 40.61 31.57
CA VAL A 1210 -0.14 39.97 31.36
C VAL A 1210 -0.68 40.11 29.93
N GLU A 1211 -0.10 40.98 29.11
CA GLU A 1211 -0.51 41.22 27.73
C GLU A 1211 0.16 40.24 26.76
N SER A 1212 -0.53 39.90 25.67
CA SER A 1212 0.10 39.13 24.60
C SER A 1212 1.25 39.93 23.97
N VAL A 1213 2.33 39.22 23.64
CA VAL A 1213 3.49 39.79 22.91
C VAL A 1213 3.11 40.33 21.53
N ALA A 1214 1.97 39.92 20.97
CA ALA A 1214 1.44 40.46 19.70
C ALA A 1214 1.25 42.00 19.74
N HIS A 1215 1.00 42.58 20.92
CA HIS A 1215 0.85 44.03 21.10
C HIS A 1215 2.19 44.79 21.24
N GLU A 1216 3.31 44.08 21.34
CA GLU A 1216 4.65 44.66 21.49
C GLU A 1216 5.11 45.29 20.17
N TYR A 1217 5.92 46.34 20.23
CA TYR A 1217 6.48 46.96 19.01
C TYR A 1217 7.28 45.94 18.18
N SER A 1218 7.95 45.00 18.85
CA SER A 1218 8.83 43.99 18.25
C SER A 1218 8.09 42.91 17.47
N ARG A 1219 6.75 42.93 17.45
CA ARG A 1219 5.88 42.01 16.69
C ARG A 1219 5.01 42.74 15.67
N HIS A 1220 5.31 44.02 15.41
CA HIS A 1220 4.61 44.79 14.39
C HIS A 1220 4.67 44.04 13.05
N ASN A 1221 3.52 43.93 12.38
CA ASN A 1221 3.39 43.26 11.08
C ASN A 1221 3.84 41.79 11.00
N TYR A 1222 3.87 41.04 12.11
CA TYR A 1222 4.15 39.59 12.08
C TYR A 1222 2.96 38.77 11.55
N ASN A 1223 1.77 39.35 11.54
CA ASN A 1223 0.53 38.72 11.09
C ASN A 1223 -0.32 39.75 10.33
N VAL A 1224 -1.27 39.29 9.51
CA VAL A 1224 -2.23 40.15 8.80
C VAL A 1224 -3.02 41.07 9.73
N THR A 1225 -3.28 40.63 10.97
CA THR A 1225 -3.90 41.46 12.00
C THR A 1225 -2.85 42.32 12.70
N GLN A 1226 -3.04 43.64 12.67
CA GLN A 1226 -2.14 44.61 13.30
C GLN A 1226 -2.59 44.94 14.72
N PHE A 1227 -1.87 44.41 15.71
CA PHE A 1227 -2.20 44.59 17.13
C PHE A 1227 -1.46 45.74 17.81
N TYR A 1228 -0.48 46.35 17.13
CA TYR A 1228 0.27 47.49 17.66
C TYR A 1228 -0.63 48.72 17.80
N ALA A 1229 -0.57 49.36 18.96
CA ALA A 1229 -1.19 50.66 19.21
C ALA A 1229 -0.32 51.50 20.13
N GLU A 1230 -0.30 52.82 19.96
CA GLU A 1230 0.42 53.80 20.80
C GLU A 1230 -0.24 53.97 22.19
N THR A 1231 -0.32 52.88 22.93
CA THR A 1231 -0.89 52.79 24.28
C THR A 1231 0.17 52.25 25.26
N PRO A 1232 -0.01 52.44 26.58
CA PRO A 1232 0.93 51.92 27.59
C PRO A 1232 1.11 50.41 27.57
N TYR A 1233 0.11 49.66 27.06
CA TYR A 1233 0.08 48.21 27.18
C TYR A 1233 1.12 47.53 26.30
N ARG A 1234 1.86 46.57 26.86
CA ARG A 1234 2.98 45.87 26.23
C ARG A 1234 4.06 46.82 25.72
N SER A 1235 4.35 47.85 26.51
CA SER A 1235 5.56 48.69 26.35
C SER A 1235 6.83 47.97 26.80
N SER A 1236 6.68 46.94 27.64
CA SER A 1236 7.73 46.08 28.16
C SER A 1236 7.21 44.65 28.37
N ASP A 1237 8.08 43.74 28.79
CA ASP A 1237 7.75 42.42 29.30
C ASP A 1237 7.66 42.38 30.84
N HIS A 1238 8.08 43.45 31.53
CA HIS A 1238 7.97 43.65 32.98
C HIS A 1238 6.94 44.72 33.33
N ASP A 1239 6.13 44.51 34.36
CA ASP A 1239 5.17 45.50 34.85
C ASP A 1239 5.81 46.52 35.80
N PRO A 1240 5.53 47.83 35.66
CA PRO A 1240 6.05 48.84 36.58
C PRO A 1240 5.42 48.71 37.98
N LEU A 1241 6.27 48.85 38.99
CA LEU A 1241 5.90 48.88 40.41
C LEU A 1241 5.94 50.32 40.91
N VAL A 1242 4.87 50.82 41.50
CA VAL A 1242 4.75 52.17 42.07
C VAL A 1242 4.50 52.10 43.57
N PHE A 1243 5.09 52.99 44.35
CA PHE A 1243 4.88 53.10 45.79
C PHE A 1243 4.88 54.56 46.27
N GLY A 1244 4.07 54.83 47.28
CA GLY A 1244 3.88 56.15 47.87
C GLY A 1244 4.71 56.28 49.14
N VAL A 1245 5.39 57.42 49.31
CA VAL A 1245 6.19 57.72 50.50
C VAL A 1245 5.75 59.04 51.12
N ASP A 1246 5.57 59.04 52.44
CA ASP A 1246 5.35 60.23 53.28
C ASP A 1246 6.69 60.61 53.92
N VAL A 1247 7.39 61.55 53.29
CA VAL A 1247 8.74 61.94 53.71
C VAL A 1247 8.77 63.19 54.60
N ARG A 1248 7.65 63.93 54.71
CA ARG A 1248 7.51 65.18 55.51
C ARG A 1248 7.15 65.01 56.98
#